data_AF-A0A3B3DTY6-F1
#
_entry.id   AF-A0A3B3DTY6-F1
#
_cell.length_a   1.000
_cell.length_b   1.000
_cell.length_c   1.000
_cell.angle_alpha   90.00
_cell.angle_beta   90.00
_cell.angle_gamma   90.00
#
_symmetry.space_group_name_H-M   'P 1'
#
loop_
_entity.id
_entity.type
_entity.pdbx_description
1 polymer ?
#
loop_
_entity_poly.entity_id
_entity_poly.type
_entity_poly.pdbx_seq_one_letter_code
_entity_poly.pdbx_strand_id
1 'polypeptide(L)'
;MKLQRPSVAPVIGALLAVTFLSPECRAADPDVKGLQLCGVLRRGMKDYSYHNLTAVPSHLPHDTQYLDISHNPIPRLDADQFFGLSQLCFLKATHCGLREIPSLVFKHTPGLKVLNISHNSLPYIPAISLEKLQVFALDNNLYSSYKIPASFQDMKGLDSLLLGSTAATMVGFQDFDALTNVSLKHLLLGAGTPWRKYDSGSLARINLQEISLHVSFCENFTMLEDLLRDLAETRVRSIQLRSVFPDSCRVTGDPFFKLRTMPFIQRLSIENTWINSSFMEVFLKNVWFSPLRELLFVNITYNEDTPDGFQFPTINSTINLRSVTFNGVNHYQYKYPTFNMSFKAFSELTYLKFSGTGMNILPCGVISTLPSLEMLDLSDNLLSESGFWWFQCSYSSTFPKLQKLSLSRNRFTSLSFISKKMQQMKTLKSLDLSFNSIHLDGACSWPAQLTELSLGNNNLGNTVFNYLSPNFESIDLTKTGITALTQEVLSRFPKLEQLTLSSNNIQVFPEDLIAPTLLRLHVDQNAITSVSREAFAGLPRLQTLIAGNNPYFCSCDMHWFITTLNKSLLPDWPFDYTCSTPPSLSGQSLLEYKTSRLSCEVWLQVVVALPVLTALCTALGVIFCKCDGVWYTRMLWTWIRMKRRGMKRSNLLKNASFSYHAFISYSHQDSDWVDSQLVPSLEGNGFSLCIHERDFVPGEWILDNIINCVESSYKTLFVLSKHFVKSEWCNYELFFAQHRSISTQRDSIVFVLLEPIPADSLPKKFLRLRSLLEQQTYLEWPSDQRKQQVFWASLKSLLHMADKAVVLKDVAHDLLERVPLLTEQTEQF
;
A
#
# COMPACT_ATOMS: atom_id res chain seq x y z
N MET A 1 26.46 -10.26 38.42
CA MET A 1 25.87 -11.58 38.12
C MET A 1 24.95 -11.40 36.92
N LYS A 2 25.30 -12.04 35.79
CA LYS A 2 24.57 -12.21 34.51
C LYS A 2 24.16 -10.97 33.69
N LEU A 3 25.10 -10.56 32.83
CA LEU A 3 24.82 -10.00 31.51
C LEU A 3 24.10 -11.04 30.62
N GLN A 4 23.17 -10.58 29.79
CA GLN A 4 22.68 -11.34 28.65
C GLN A 4 22.67 -10.44 27.41
N ARG A 5 23.55 -10.76 26.45
CA ARG A 5 23.49 -10.33 25.04
C ARG A 5 22.49 -11.23 24.29
N PRO A 6 21.90 -10.72 23.20
CA PRO A 6 21.97 -11.42 21.91
C PRO A 6 22.40 -10.42 20.81
N SER A 7 23.54 -10.63 20.16
CA SER A 7 23.82 -11.48 18.97
C SER A 7 23.76 -10.67 17.67
N VAL A 8 24.88 -10.67 16.96
CA VAL A 8 25.25 -9.85 15.82
C VAL A 8 25.02 -10.63 14.52
N ALA A 9 24.25 -10.03 13.59
CA ALA A 9 24.26 -10.15 12.11
C ALA A 9 24.06 -11.54 11.43
N PRO A 10 23.76 -11.63 10.11
CA PRO A 10 23.64 -10.61 9.06
C PRO A 10 22.24 -10.59 8.38
N VAL A 11 21.85 -9.61 7.56
CA VAL A 11 21.97 -9.58 6.08
C VAL A 11 21.33 -8.25 5.65
N ILE A 12 22.13 -7.21 5.33
CA ILE A 12 22.41 -6.71 3.97
C ILE A 12 21.15 -6.66 3.09
N GLY A 13 20.49 -5.49 3.04
CA GLY A 13 19.42 -5.22 2.07
C GLY A 13 18.37 -4.20 2.51
N ALA A 14 18.76 -3.01 2.99
CA ALA A 14 17.81 -1.91 3.24
C ALA A 14 18.53 -0.56 3.44
N LEU A 15 19.34 -0.13 2.47
CA LEU A 15 20.07 1.15 2.55
C LEU A 15 19.90 2.04 1.31
N LEU A 16 18.88 1.80 0.48
CA LEU A 16 18.55 2.66 -0.65
C LEU A 16 17.05 2.94 -0.63
N ALA A 17 16.72 4.20 -0.31
CA ALA A 17 15.49 4.93 -0.64
C ALA A 17 14.94 5.79 0.52
N VAL A 18 15.74 6.70 1.09
CA VAL A 18 15.18 7.91 1.75
C VAL A 18 16.18 9.08 1.59
N THR A 19 16.22 9.67 0.40
CA THR A 19 16.81 11.00 0.18
C THR A 19 16.02 11.74 -0.90
N PHE A 20 14.76 12.06 -0.60
CA PHE A 20 14.04 13.09 -1.34
C PHE A 20 13.27 13.92 -0.34
N LEU A 21 13.90 15.03 0.07
CA LEU A 21 13.30 16.34 0.45
C LEU A 21 14.34 17.14 1.25
N SER A 22 15.30 17.69 0.54
CA SER A 22 15.97 18.94 0.88
C SER A 22 16.51 19.52 -0.43
N PRO A 23 16.24 20.79 -0.77
CA PRO A 23 17.02 21.47 -1.79
C PRO A 23 18.36 21.82 -1.15
N GLU A 24 19.19 20.81 -0.91
CA GLU A 24 20.61 21.05 -0.75
C GLU A 24 21.11 21.56 -2.11
N CYS A 25 21.63 22.78 -2.13
CA CYS A 25 22.44 23.28 -3.24
C CYS A 25 23.71 22.43 -3.37
N ARG A 26 23.57 21.18 -3.82
CA ARG A 26 24.65 20.40 -4.41
C ARG A 26 24.73 20.85 -5.85
N ALA A 27 25.95 21.13 -6.33
CA ALA A 27 26.20 21.21 -7.76
C ALA A 27 25.51 19.99 -8.41
N ALA A 28 24.62 20.25 -9.37
CA ALA A 28 23.74 19.22 -9.91
C ALA A 28 24.57 18.02 -10.37
N ASP A 29 24.30 16.85 -9.79
CA ASP A 29 24.91 15.58 -10.20
C ASP A 29 24.81 15.49 -11.74
N PRO A 30 25.93 15.24 -12.46
CA PRO A 30 25.92 15.15 -13.92
C PRO A 30 24.88 14.15 -14.42
N ASP A 31 24.54 13.13 -13.63
CA ASP A 31 23.52 12.14 -13.97
C ASP A 31 22.11 12.73 -13.92
N VAL A 32 21.79 13.55 -12.91
CA VAL A 32 20.48 14.19 -12.77
C VAL A 32 20.26 15.22 -13.87
N LYS A 33 21.26 16.07 -14.14
CA LYS A 33 21.22 17.02 -15.25
C LYS A 33 21.12 16.30 -16.59
N GLY A 34 21.86 15.19 -16.75
CA GLY A 34 21.86 14.41 -17.98
C GLY A 34 20.53 13.70 -18.26
N LEU A 35 19.85 13.18 -17.23
CA LEU A 35 18.51 12.61 -17.37
C LEU A 35 17.47 13.64 -17.86
N GLN A 36 17.56 14.88 -17.39
CA GLN A 36 16.70 15.98 -17.86
C GLN A 36 16.99 16.34 -19.32
N LEU A 37 18.26 16.42 -19.73
CA LEU A 37 18.66 16.76 -21.10
C LEU A 37 18.19 15.74 -22.15
N CYS A 38 18.07 14.48 -21.74
CA CYS A 38 17.66 13.39 -22.61
C CYS A 38 16.14 13.16 -22.63
N GLY A 39 15.36 13.77 -21.73
CA GLY A 39 13.90 13.61 -21.70
C GLY A 39 13.47 12.14 -21.64
N VAL A 40 14.24 11.30 -20.93
CA VAL A 40 14.16 9.85 -21.01
C VAL A 40 12.83 9.36 -20.46
N LEU A 41 12.03 8.72 -21.29
CA LEU A 41 10.87 7.93 -20.85
C LEU A 41 11.39 6.63 -20.22
N ARG A 42 10.90 6.21 -19.05
CA ARG A 42 11.38 4.99 -18.36
C ARG A 42 11.40 3.72 -19.23
N ARG A 43 10.63 3.64 -20.32
CA ARG A 43 10.71 2.52 -21.30
C ARG A 43 12.05 2.41 -22.03
N GLY A 44 12.70 3.53 -22.31
CA GLY A 44 14.01 3.60 -22.97
C GLY A 44 15.19 3.48 -22.00
N MET A 45 14.95 3.26 -20.71
CA MET A 45 15.98 3.14 -19.68
C MET A 45 16.38 1.69 -19.50
N LYS A 46 17.68 1.40 -19.62
CA LYS A 46 18.27 0.08 -19.39
C LYS A 46 19.37 0.20 -18.34
N ASP A 47 19.11 -0.39 -17.18
CA ASP A 47 20.08 -0.50 -16.09
C ASP A 47 20.64 -1.93 -16.06
N TYR A 48 21.93 -2.03 -16.34
CA TYR A 48 22.75 -3.24 -16.28
C TYR A 48 23.91 -3.07 -15.30
N SER A 49 23.78 -2.16 -14.33
CA SER A 49 24.80 -1.96 -13.30
C SER A 49 24.88 -3.13 -12.31
N TYR A 50 26.08 -3.46 -11.82
CA TYR A 50 26.29 -4.56 -10.86
C TYR A 50 25.90 -5.98 -11.35
N HIS A 51 25.90 -6.21 -12.67
CA HIS A 51 25.55 -7.51 -13.26
C HIS A 51 26.76 -8.44 -13.51
N ASN A 52 27.96 -8.06 -13.05
CA ASN A 52 29.23 -8.76 -13.27
C ASN A 52 29.53 -9.05 -14.76
N LEU A 53 29.16 -8.10 -15.63
CA LEU A 53 29.35 -8.20 -17.08
C LEU A 53 30.82 -7.98 -17.45
N THR A 54 31.34 -8.77 -18.40
CA THR A 54 32.70 -8.59 -18.94
C THR A 54 32.71 -7.80 -20.26
N ALA A 55 31.55 -7.59 -20.87
CA ALA A 55 31.35 -6.83 -22.09
C ALA A 55 29.95 -6.19 -22.09
N VAL A 56 29.74 -5.19 -22.95
CA VAL A 56 28.42 -4.59 -23.16
C VAL A 56 27.46 -5.64 -23.74
N PRO A 57 26.20 -5.77 -23.26
CA PRO A 57 25.25 -6.76 -23.75
C PRO A 57 24.99 -6.65 -25.27
N SER A 58 25.03 -7.78 -25.99
CA SER A 58 24.93 -7.83 -27.45
C SER A 58 23.51 -7.65 -28.02
N HIS A 59 22.46 -7.70 -27.20
CA HIS A 59 21.05 -7.68 -27.62
C HIS A 59 20.27 -6.55 -26.96
N LEU A 60 20.80 -5.33 -27.02
CA LEU A 60 20.13 -4.14 -26.51
C LEU A 60 19.01 -3.69 -27.47
N PRO A 61 17.81 -3.33 -26.97
CA PRO A 61 16.73 -2.81 -27.81
C PRO A 61 17.11 -1.52 -28.55
N HIS A 62 16.68 -1.38 -29.81
CA HIS A 62 16.97 -0.20 -30.66
C HIS A 62 16.36 1.12 -30.14
N ASP A 63 15.35 1.04 -29.28
CA ASP A 63 14.70 2.17 -28.62
C ASP A 63 15.37 2.59 -27.30
N THR A 64 16.51 1.98 -26.94
CA THR A 64 17.28 2.34 -25.74
C THR A 64 17.79 3.78 -25.84
N GLN A 65 17.42 4.61 -24.86
CA GLN A 65 17.79 6.03 -24.73
C GLN A 65 18.79 6.27 -23.60
N TYR A 66 18.72 5.47 -22.54
CA TYR A 66 19.62 5.49 -21.39
C TYR A 66 20.17 4.09 -21.15
N LEU A 67 21.49 3.99 -21.03
CA LEU A 67 22.18 2.76 -20.71
C LEU A 67 23.14 2.98 -19.55
N ASP A 68 22.93 2.26 -18.45
CA ASP A 68 23.89 2.16 -17.33
C ASP A 68 24.52 0.77 -17.33
N ILE A 69 25.84 0.71 -17.47
CA ILE A 69 26.66 -0.52 -17.39
C ILE A 69 27.68 -0.41 -16.26
N SER A 70 27.49 0.50 -15.30
CA SER A 70 28.44 0.77 -14.22
C SER A 70 28.68 -0.44 -13.30
N HIS A 71 29.80 -0.44 -12.59
CA HIS A 71 30.16 -1.50 -11.64
C HIS A 71 30.18 -2.91 -12.26
N ASN A 72 30.73 -3.00 -13.48
CA ASN A 72 30.95 -4.26 -14.19
C ASN A 72 32.40 -4.32 -14.69
N PRO A 73 33.11 -5.46 -14.62
CA PRO A 73 34.50 -5.56 -15.06
C PRO A 73 34.65 -5.53 -16.61
N ILE A 74 34.42 -4.37 -17.21
CA ILE A 74 34.48 -4.13 -18.66
C ILE A 74 35.75 -3.31 -18.95
N PRO A 75 36.86 -3.92 -19.43
CA PRO A 75 38.14 -3.23 -19.60
C PRO A 75 38.21 -2.33 -20.85
N ARG A 76 37.37 -2.57 -21.85
CA ARG A 76 37.34 -1.86 -23.13
C ARG A 76 35.90 -1.79 -23.68
N LEU A 77 35.59 -0.72 -24.40
CA LEU A 77 34.37 -0.58 -25.18
C LEU A 77 34.67 -0.71 -26.67
N ASP A 78 33.91 -1.54 -27.39
CA ASP A 78 34.09 -1.77 -28.84
C ASP A 78 32.88 -1.24 -29.63
N ALA A 79 33.12 -0.77 -30.86
CA ALA A 79 32.11 -0.07 -31.67
C ALA A 79 30.91 -0.96 -32.04
N ASP A 80 31.17 -2.25 -32.31
CA ASP A 80 30.16 -3.20 -32.75
C ASP A 80 29.10 -3.47 -31.67
N GLN A 81 29.45 -3.27 -30.40
CA GLN A 81 28.55 -3.46 -29.26
C GLN A 81 27.44 -2.40 -29.18
N PHE A 82 27.65 -1.24 -29.81
CA PHE A 82 26.68 -0.14 -29.86
C PHE A 82 25.91 -0.09 -31.19
N PHE A 83 26.05 -1.13 -32.03
CA PHE A 83 25.37 -1.19 -33.32
C PHE A 83 23.84 -1.15 -33.15
N GLY A 84 23.18 -0.27 -33.90
CA GLY A 84 21.73 -0.12 -33.86
C GLY A 84 21.17 0.71 -32.68
N LEU A 85 22.01 1.26 -31.80
CA LEU A 85 21.59 2.11 -30.68
C LEU A 85 21.53 3.61 -31.05
N SER A 86 20.91 3.94 -32.19
CA SER A 86 20.90 5.32 -32.71
C SER A 86 20.14 6.32 -31.82
N GLN A 87 19.26 5.84 -30.94
CA GLN A 87 18.49 6.65 -29.99
C GLN A 87 19.19 6.87 -28.65
N LEU A 88 20.37 6.27 -28.44
CA LEU A 88 21.10 6.37 -27.20
C LEU A 88 21.52 7.82 -26.95
N CYS A 89 21.02 8.39 -25.86
CA CYS A 89 21.26 9.77 -25.45
C CYS A 89 22.18 9.85 -24.23
N PHE A 90 22.06 8.90 -23.30
CA PHE A 90 22.84 8.82 -22.07
C PHE A 90 23.55 7.47 -21.97
N LEU A 91 24.87 7.48 -21.81
CA LEU A 91 25.66 6.30 -21.46
C LEU A 91 26.42 6.53 -20.15
N LYS A 92 26.20 5.63 -19.19
CA LYS A 92 26.92 5.57 -17.91
C LYS A 92 27.74 4.29 -17.82
N ALA A 93 29.04 4.42 -17.65
CA ALA A 93 29.97 3.30 -17.53
C ALA A 93 31.04 3.61 -16.46
N THR A 94 30.61 3.80 -15.22
CA THR A 94 31.49 4.14 -14.10
C THR A 94 31.95 2.89 -13.35
N HIS A 95 33.12 2.93 -12.71
CA HIS A 95 33.65 1.81 -11.95
C HIS A 95 33.77 0.49 -12.75
N CYS A 96 34.05 0.60 -14.05
CA CYS A 96 34.18 -0.58 -14.93
C CYS A 96 35.61 -1.10 -15.06
N GLY A 97 36.59 -0.29 -14.62
CA GLY A 97 38.00 -0.59 -14.85
C GLY A 97 38.43 -0.37 -16.30
N LEU A 98 37.74 0.51 -17.03
CA LEU A 98 38.06 0.85 -18.42
C LEU A 98 39.51 1.35 -18.54
N ARG A 99 40.25 0.79 -19.49
CA ARG A 99 41.66 1.15 -19.79
C ARG A 99 41.83 1.75 -21.17
N GLU A 100 40.91 1.49 -22.08
CA GLU A 100 40.98 1.96 -23.46
C GLU A 100 39.58 2.30 -23.98
N ILE A 101 39.48 3.44 -24.67
CA ILE A 101 38.28 3.85 -25.40
C ILE A 101 38.73 4.25 -26.81
N PRO A 102 38.48 3.41 -27.82
CA PRO A 102 38.80 3.71 -29.21
C PRO A 102 38.07 4.96 -29.72
N SER A 103 38.71 5.73 -30.60
CA SER A 103 38.14 6.98 -31.13
C SER A 103 36.82 6.80 -31.90
N LEU A 104 36.61 5.63 -32.51
CA LEU A 104 35.44 5.31 -33.32
C LEU A 104 34.37 4.48 -32.58
N VAL A 105 34.49 4.30 -31.26
CA VAL A 105 33.57 3.45 -30.48
C VAL A 105 32.10 3.89 -30.58
N PHE A 106 31.85 5.20 -30.68
CA PHE A 106 30.50 5.78 -30.70
C PHE A 106 30.00 6.12 -32.11
N LYS A 107 30.60 5.54 -33.15
CA LYS A 107 30.21 5.79 -34.56
C LYS A 107 28.73 5.51 -34.82
N HIS A 108 28.15 4.52 -34.13
CA HIS A 108 26.74 4.13 -34.28
C HIS A 108 25.77 4.84 -33.32
N THR A 109 26.27 5.73 -32.46
CA THR A 109 25.49 6.47 -31.44
C THR A 109 25.69 7.99 -31.57
N PRO A 110 25.38 8.61 -32.73
CA PRO A 110 25.60 10.04 -32.94
C PRO A 110 24.64 10.94 -32.13
N GLY A 111 23.61 10.36 -31.52
CA GLY A 111 22.64 11.04 -30.67
C GLY A 111 23.09 11.29 -29.23
N LEU A 112 24.26 10.78 -28.84
CA LEU A 112 24.73 10.81 -27.45
C LEU A 112 24.94 12.26 -26.98
N LYS A 113 24.23 12.65 -25.92
CA LYS A 113 24.35 13.96 -25.26
C LYS A 113 25.13 13.88 -23.96
N VAL A 114 25.10 12.73 -23.28
CA VAL A 114 25.72 12.54 -21.97
C VAL A 114 26.56 11.27 -21.99
N LEU A 115 27.85 11.42 -21.69
CA LEU A 115 28.78 10.32 -21.53
C LEU A 115 29.45 10.44 -20.17
N ASN A 116 29.18 9.48 -19.29
CA ASN A 116 29.79 9.39 -17.97
C ASN A 116 30.67 8.14 -17.87
N ILE A 117 31.99 8.34 -17.93
CA ILE A 117 33.02 7.31 -17.81
C ILE A 117 34.00 7.64 -16.68
N SER A 118 33.52 8.38 -15.68
CA SER A 118 34.25 8.68 -14.45
C SER A 118 34.58 7.41 -13.66
N HIS A 119 35.53 7.51 -12.72
CA HIS A 119 35.93 6.41 -11.84
C HIS A 119 36.38 5.15 -12.60
N ASN A 120 37.28 5.31 -13.56
CA ASN A 120 37.86 4.22 -14.34
C ASN A 120 39.41 4.27 -14.27
N SER A 121 40.09 3.53 -15.15
CA SER A 121 41.54 3.41 -15.16
C SER A 121 42.15 3.88 -16.49
N LEU A 122 41.53 4.88 -17.13
CA LEU A 122 41.99 5.39 -18.41
C LEU A 122 43.34 6.11 -18.26
N PRO A 123 44.38 5.74 -19.02
CA PRO A 123 45.70 6.36 -18.95
C PRO A 123 45.83 7.63 -19.82
N TYR A 124 44.80 7.97 -20.59
CA TYR A 124 44.75 9.18 -21.41
C TYR A 124 43.29 9.66 -21.58
N ILE A 125 43.12 10.94 -21.95
CA ILE A 125 41.82 11.49 -22.34
C ILE A 125 41.49 10.98 -23.75
N PRO A 126 40.35 10.27 -23.94
CA PRO A 126 40.06 9.61 -25.21
C PRO A 126 39.70 10.63 -26.31
N ALA A 127 40.27 10.43 -27.51
CA ALA A 127 40.05 11.28 -28.68
C ALA A 127 38.73 10.95 -29.40
N ILE A 128 37.62 11.08 -28.69
CA ILE A 128 36.27 10.93 -29.26
C ILE A 128 35.84 12.23 -29.96
N SER A 129 34.96 12.10 -30.96
CA SER A 129 34.31 13.23 -31.63
C SER A 129 32.81 12.98 -31.67
N LEU A 130 32.05 13.75 -30.87
CA LEU A 130 30.59 13.64 -30.74
C LEU A 130 29.97 15.04 -30.74
N GLU A 131 29.48 15.49 -31.90
CA GLU A 131 28.98 16.87 -32.10
C GLU A 131 27.82 17.26 -31.17
N LYS A 132 26.97 16.28 -30.80
CA LYS A 132 25.79 16.50 -29.94
C LYS A 132 26.09 16.34 -28.45
N LEU A 133 27.32 16.00 -28.08
CA LEU A 133 27.69 15.79 -26.68
C LEU A 133 27.59 17.11 -25.92
N GLN A 134 26.89 17.08 -24.79
CA GLN A 134 26.67 18.24 -23.91
C GLN A 134 27.36 18.06 -22.56
N VAL A 135 27.39 16.83 -22.03
CA VAL A 135 28.04 16.53 -20.76
C VAL A 135 29.03 15.40 -20.97
N PHE A 136 30.29 15.66 -20.65
CA PHE A 136 31.35 14.65 -20.68
C PHE A 136 32.04 14.55 -19.32
N ALA A 137 31.81 13.44 -18.61
CA ALA A 137 32.44 13.16 -17.32
C ALA A 137 33.55 12.12 -17.46
N LEU A 138 34.77 12.55 -17.13
CA LEU A 138 36.03 11.81 -17.23
C LEU A 138 36.82 11.85 -15.91
N ASP A 139 36.28 12.43 -14.86
CA ASP A 139 36.96 12.59 -13.57
C ASP A 139 37.21 11.26 -12.85
N ASN A 140 38.16 11.28 -11.92
CA ASN A 140 38.65 10.11 -11.20
C ASN A 140 39.16 8.99 -12.13
N ASN A 141 39.93 9.35 -13.15
CA ASN A 141 40.70 8.42 -14.00
C ASN A 141 42.21 8.52 -13.72
N LEU A 142 43.04 7.82 -14.51
CA LEU A 142 44.49 7.68 -14.29
C LEU A 142 45.36 8.29 -15.41
N TYR A 143 44.82 9.27 -16.14
CA TYR A 143 45.59 9.94 -17.19
C TYR A 143 46.65 10.88 -16.61
N SER A 144 47.84 10.89 -17.21
CA SER A 144 48.98 11.63 -16.67
C SER A 144 49.03 13.11 -17.03
N SER A 145 48.16 13.58 -17.94
CA SER A 145 48.14 14.95 -18.46
C SER A 145 46.72 15.41 -18.75
N TYR A 146 46.45 16.71 -18.53
CA TYR A 146 45.19 17.36 -18.88
C TYR A 146 45.07 17.71 -20.38
N LYS A 147 46.07 17.40 -21.20
CA LYS A 147 46.08 17.73 -22.63
C LYS A 147 44.85 17.16 -23.35
N ILE A 148 44.00 18.07 -23.82
CA ILE A 148 42.77 17.75 -24.52
C ILE A 148 43.07 17.38 -25.98
N PRO A 149 42.54 16.25 -26.49
CA PRO A 149 42.68 15.88 -27.90
C PRO A 149 42.05 16.92 -28.85
N ALA A 150 42.65 17.08 -30.04
CA ALA A 150 42.16 18.02 -31.05
C ALA A 150 40.70 17.78 -31.50
N SER A 151 40.20 16.53 -31.37
CA SER A 151 38.81 16.17 -31.69
C SER A 151 37.75 16.92 -30.88
N PHE A 152 38.13 17.52 -29.74
CA PHE A 152 37.20 18.31 -28.92
C PHE A 152 36.78 19.62 -29.58
N GLN A 153 37.52 20.09 -30.60
CA GLN A 153 37.15 21.27 -31.38
C GLN A 153 35.81 21.07 -32.13
N ASP A 154 35.47 19.82 -32.45
CA ASP A 154 34.22 19.48 -33.14
C ASP A 154 33.00 19.48 -32.19
N MET A 155 33.23 19.35 -30.88
CA MET A 155 32.19 19.23 -29.85
C MET A 155 31.64 20.59 -29.42
N LYS A 156 31.13 21.37 -30.38
CA LYS A 156 30.62 22.74 -30.15
C LYS A 156 29.41 22.80 -29.22
N GLY A 157 28.68 21.70 -29.06
CA GLY A 157 27.55 21.56 -28.15
C GLY A 157 27.93 21.26 -26.69
N LEU A 158 29.23 21.09 -26.39
CA LEU A 158 29.70 20.69 -25.07
C LEU A 158 29.45 21.82 -24.06
N ASP A 159 28.61 21.53 -23.06
CA ASP A 159 28.21 22.45 -22.00
C ASP A 159 29.02 22.21 -20.71
N SER A 160 29.29 20.95 -20.37
CA SER A 160 29.93 20.55 -19.11
C SER A 160 31.02 19.50 -19.36
N LEU A 161 32.24 19.81 -18.94
CA LEU A 161 33.40 18.94 -19.06
C LEU A 161 33.99 18.70 -17.66
N LEU A 162 34.06 17.44 -17.22
CA LEU A 162 34.57 17.08 -15.91
C LEU A 162 35.87 16.29 -16.06
N LEU A 163 36.96 16.87 -15.59
CA LEU A 163 38.31 16.32 -15.69
C LEU A 163 38.92 16.22 -14.30
N GLY A 164 39.32 15.02 -13.91
CA GLY A 164 40.07 14.78 -12.69
C GLY A 164 40.92 13.53 -12.84
N SER A 165 42.21 13.65 -12.57
CA SER A 165 43.07 12.49 -12.39
C SER A 165 44.04 12.69 -11.25
N THR A 166 44.26 11.63 -10.48
CA THR A 166 45.29 11.57 -9.44
C THR A 166 46.70 11.47 -10.03
N ALA A 167 46.83 11.07 -11.31
CA ALA A 167 48.10 10.99 -12.02
C ALA A 167 48.48 12.31 -12.71
N ALA A 168 47.50 13.14 -13.08
CA ALA A 168 47.72 14.46 -13.68
C ALA A 168 48.04 15.52 -12.61
N THR A 169 49.34 15.77 -12.40
CA THR A 169 49.84 16.72 -11.38
C THR A 169 50.29 18.06 -11.94
N MET A 170 50.20 18.27 -13.27
CA MET A 170 50.64 19.50 -13.94
C MET A 170 49.62 19.94 -14.97
N VAL A 171 49.41 21.25 -15.06
CA VAL A 171 48.61 21.90 -16.12
C VAL A 171 49.53 22.75 -16.97
N GLY A 172 49.65 22.37 -18.24
CA GLY A 172 50.48 23.06 -19.22
C GLY A 172 49.72 24.10 -20.04
N PHE A 173 50.44 25.10 -20.54
CA PHE A 173 49.87 26.23 -21.29
C PHE A 173 48.93 25.80 -22.44
N GLN A 174 49.29 24.74 -23.18
CA GLN A 174 48.56 24.27 -24.37
C GLN A 174 47.52 23.17 -24.09
N ASP A 175 47.33 22.78 -22.82
CA ASP A 175 46.48 21.61 -22.50
C ASP A 175 45.03 21.80 -22.95
N PHE A 176 44.52 23.04 -22.96
CA PHE A 176 43.13 23.36 -23.30
C PHE A 176 42.94 24.04 -24.66
N ASP A 177 43.95 24.05 -25.55
CA ASP A 177 43.88 24.72 -26.87
C ASP A 177 42.70 24.24 -27.73
N ALA A 178 42.33 22.95 -27.60
CA ALA A 178 41.19 22.39 -28.32
C ALA A 178 39.83 22.97 -27.89
N LEU A 179 39.77 23.66 -26.75
CA LEU A 179 38.54 24.22 -26.17
C LEU A 179 38.37 25.72 -26.44
N THR A 180 39.33 26.39 -27.08
CA THR A 180 39.29 27.86 -27.30
C THR A 180 38.03 28.31 -28.05
N ASN A 181 37.53 27.52 -28.99
CA ASN A 181 36.31 27.81 -29.76
C ASN A 181 35.05 27.10 -29.21
N VAL A 182 35.14 26.48 -28.03
CA VAL A 182 34.03 25.77 -27.36
C VAL A 182 33.56 26.60 -26.17
N SER A 183 32.27 26.91 -26.12
CA SER A 183 31.70 27.73 -25.04
C SER A 183 31.21 26.85 -23.89
N LEU A 184 32.09 26.54 -22.95
CA LEU A 184 31.75 25.72 -21.79
C LEU A 184 30.94 26.52 -20.77
N LYS A 185 29.86 25.94 -20.27
CA LYS A 185 29.15 26.45 -19.09
C LYS A 185 29.89 26.05 -17.83
N HIS A 186 30.33 24.79 -17.73
CA HIS A 186 30.96 24.26 -16.52
C HIS A 186 32.20 23.43 -16.84
N LEU A 187 33.27 23.68 -16.09
CA LEU A 187 34.52 22.90 -16.14
C LEU A 187 34.88 22.45 -14.72
N LEU A 188 35.05 21.15 -14.53
CA LEU A 188 35.65 20.60 -13.30
C LEU A 188 37.09 20.20 -13.58
N LEU A 189 38.02 20.62 -12.72
CA LEU A 189 39.44 20.25 -12.77
C LEU A 189 39.93 19.68 -11.44
N GLY A 190 40.71 18.60 -11.51
CA GLY A 190 41.41 18.02 -10.36
C GLY A 190 40.72 16.81 -9.73
N ALA A 191 41.46 16.10 -8.89
CA ALA A 191 41.01 14.87 -8.21
C ALA A 191 41.36 14.87 -6.70
N GLY A 192 41.50 16.04 -6.08
CA GLY A 192 41.84 16.20 -4.67
C GLY A 192 43.32 16.00 -4.34
N THR A 193 44.17 15.83 -5.35
CA THR A 193 45.62 15.73 -5.21
C THR A 193 46.30 17.09 -5.42
N PRO A 194 47.47 17.32 -4.81
CA PRO A 194 48.21 18.56 -5.01
C PRO A 194 48.75 18.65 -6.44
N TRP A 195 48.62 19.83 -7.04
CA TRP A 195 49.33 20.15 -8.28
C TRP A 195 50.77 20.55 -7.98
N ARG A 196 51.68 20.12 -8.84
CA ARG A 196 53.10 20.48 -8.79
C ARG A 196 53.41 21.73 -9.62
N LYS A 197 52.62 21.97 -10.68
CA LYS A 197 52.82 23.09 -11.60
C LYS A 197 51.52 23.51 -12.26
N TYR A 198 51.32 24.81 -12.41
CA TYR A 198 50.31 25.43 -13.23
C TYR A 198 50.99 26.49 -14.11
N ASP A 199 50.85 26.39 -15.43
CA ASP A 199 51.36 27.41 -16.35
C ASP A 199 50.31 28.54 -16.51
N SER A 200 50.65 29.76 -16.13
CA SER A 200 49.76 30.92 -16.30
C SER A 200 49.38 31.14 -17.77
N GLY A 201 48.13 31.52 -18.02
CA GLY A 201 47.52 31.65 -19.35
C GLY A 201 46.84 30.38 -19.86
N SER A 202 46.91 29.25 -19.14
CA SER A 202 46.29 27.99 -19.53
C SER A 202 44.77 28.09 -19.65
N LEU A 203 44.12 28.78 -18.70
CA LEU A 203 42.65 28.94 -18.67
C LEU A 203 42.16 30.29 -19.18
N ALA A 204 43.05 31.27 -19.38
CA ALA A 204 42.67 32.61 -19.82
C ALA A 204 42.04 32.64 -21.23
N ARG A 205 42.30 31.61 -22.04
CA ARG A 205 41.89 31.53 -23.46
C ARG A 205 40.60 30.75 -23.69
N ILE A 206 39.99 30.18 -22.65
CA ILE A 206 38.74 29.42 -22.76
C ILE A 206 37.54 30.27 -22.34
N ASN A 207 36.40 30.08 -23.01
CA ASN A 207 35.16 30.75 -22.63
C ASN A 207 34.41 29.88 -21.61
N LEU A 208 34.38 30.35 -20.35
CA LEU A 208 33.86 29.60 -19.20
C LEU A 208 32.89 30.45 -18.36
N GLN A 209 31.82 29.84 -17.86
CA GLN A 209 30.86 30.48 -16.94
C GLN A 209 30.98 29.99 -15.49
N GLU A 210 31.31 28.73 -15.27
CA GLU A 210 31.39 28.11 -13.95
C GLU A 210 32.60 27.18 -13.89
N ILE A 211 33.35 27.22 -12.78
CA ILE A 211 34.49 26.33 -12.58
C ILE A 211 34.43 25.66 -11.21
N SER A 212 34.72 24.36 -11.17
CA SER A 212 34.89 23.59 -9.95
C SER A 212 36.33 23.06 -9.89
N LEU A 213 37.08 23.47 -8.88
CA LEU A 213 38.46 23.07 -8.66
C LEU A 213 38.52 22.11 -7.48
N HIS A 214 38.97 20.89 -7.74
CA HIS A 214 39.25 19.89 -6.72
C HIS A 214 40.74 19.64 -6.67
N VAL A 215 41.47 20.63 -6.14
CA VAL A 215 42.94 20.67 -6.13
C VAL A 215 43.39 21.19 -4.78
N SER A 216 44.42 20.57 -4.21
CA SER A 216 45.03 21.02 -2.96
C SER A 216 46.22 21.94 -3.24
N PHE A 217 46.28 23.07 -2.54
CA PHE A 217 47.37 24.03 -2.59
C PHE A 217 47.95 24.19 -1.18
N CYS A 218 49.26 24.02 -1.04
CA CYS A 218 49.95 24.31 0.20
C CYS A 218 51.38 24.81 -0.03
N GLU A 219 51.88 25.60 0.91
CA GLU A 219 53.20 26.27 0.91
C GLU A 219 53.37 27.35 -0.16
N ASN A 220 53.14 27.03 -1.44
CA ASN A 220 53.24 27.98 -2.55
C ASN A 220 51.86 28.28 -3.17
N PHE A 221 51.35 29.48 -2.89
CA PHE A 221 50.05 29.94 -3.39
C PHE A 221 50.13 30.69 -4.73
N THR A 222 51.31 30.84 -5.35
CA THR A 222 51.43 31.50 -6.66
C THR A 222 50.61 30.79 -7.74
N MET A 223 50.51 29.45 -7.67
CA MET A 223 49.69 28.67 -8.60
C MET A 223 48.20 29.03 -8.49
N LEU A 224 47.70 29.21 -7.26
CA LEU A 224 46.31 29.61 -7.03
C LEU A 224 46.08 31.05 -7.51
N GLU A 225 47.05 31.93 -7.29
CA GLU A 225 47.02 33.30 -7.77
C GLU A 225 46.98 33.38 -9.30
N ASP A 226 47.88 32.68 -10.00
CA ASP A 226 47.96 32.64 -11.45
C ASP A 226 46.68 32.03 -12.05
N LEU A 227 46.11 31.02 -11.39
CA LEU A 227 44.83 30.46 -11.78
C LEU A 227 43.70 31.50 -11.66
N LEU A 228 43.58 32.18 -10.51
CA LEU A 228 42.54 33.20 -10.32
C LEU A 228 42.74 34.40 -11.27
N ARG A 229 43.97 34.71 -11.65
CA ARG A 229 44.29 35.69 -12.69
C ARG A 229 43.77 35.24 -14.05
N ASP A 230 44.01 33.99 -14.44
CA ASP A 230 43.47 33.45 -15.69
C ASP A 230 41.94 33.48 -15.70
N LEU A 231 41.30 33.09 -14.59
CA LEU A 231 39.83 33.14 -14.48
C LEU A 231 39.28 34.56 -14.55
N ALA A 232 40.04 35.57 -14.12
CA ALA A 232 39.62 36.96 -14.22
C ALA A 232 39.51 37.46 -15.67
N GLU A 233 40.26 36.86 -16.60
CA GLU A 233 40.17 37.13 -18.04
C GLU A 233 38.97 36.43 -18.70
N THR A 234 38.38 35.45 -18.01
CA THR A 234 37.19 34.73 -18.47
C THR A 234 35.88 35.39 -18.00
N ARG A 235 34.73 34.82 -18.41
CA ARG A 235 33.39 35.28 -17.99
C ARG A 235 32.81 34.46 -16.84
N VAL A 236 33.67 33.92 -15.98
CA VAL A 236 33.26 33.07 -14.87
C VAL A 236 32.42 33.85 -13.86
N ARG A 237 31.25 33.28 -13.55
CA ARG A 237 30.26 33.78 -12.58
C ARG A 237 30.27 32.98 -11.28
N SER A 238 30.66 31.71 -11.33
CA SER A 238 30.67 30.81 -10.17
C SER A 238 32.00 30.08 -10.06
N ILE A 239 32.62 30.14 -8.88
CA ILE A 239 33.82 29.37 -8.55
C ILE A 239 33.50 28.45 -7.37
N GLN A 240 33.79 27.17 -7.52
CA GLN A 240 33.72 26.18 -6.44
C GLN A 240 35.12 25.65 -6.16
N LEU A 241 35.54 25.76 -4.90
CA LEU A 241 36.84 25.39 -4.40
C LEU A 241 36.69 24.22 -3.43
N ARG A 242 37.10 23.01 -3.84
CA ARG A 242 36.96 21.79 -3.03
C ARG A 242 38.33 21.27 -2.59
N SER A 243 38.46 21.01 -1.29
CA SER A 243 39.67 20.45 -0.67
C SER A 243 40.94 21.23 -1.00
N VAL A 244 40.80 22.57 -0.99
CA VAL A 244 41.85 23.50 -1.40
C VAL A 244 43.00 23.56 -0.41
N PHE A 245 42.73 23.43 0.89
CA PHE A 245 43.76 23.47 1.93
C PHE A 245 43.73 22.20 2.79
N PRO A 246 44.89 21.53 2.96
CA PRO A 246 45.04 20.47 3.94
C PRO A 246 45.14 21.04 5.37
N ASP A 247 45.05 20.17 6.36
CA ASP A 247 45.02 20.50 7.79
C ASP A 247 46.28 21.18 8.32
N SER A 248 47.45 20.76 7.86
CA SER A 248 48.74 21.34 8.24
C SER A 248 49.10 22.62 7.48
N CYS A 249 48.18 23.15 6.66
CA CYS A 249 48.53 24.21 5.74
C CYS A 249 48.46 25.61 6.34
N ARG A 250 49.57 26.35 6.22
CA ARG A 250 49.60 27.77 6.58
C ARG A 250 49.46 28.63 5.33
N VAL A 251 48.29 29.26 5.18
CA VAL A 251 48.06 30.21 4.08
C VAL A 251 48.90 31.47 4.33
N THR A 252 49.78 31.79 3.37
CA THR A 252 50.63 32.99 3.41
C THR A 252 50.36 33.87 2.19
N GLY A 253 50.59 35.17 2.32
CA GLY A 253 50.27 36.15 1.27
C GLY A 253 48.77 36.39 1.12
N ASP A 254 48.37 36.89 -0.05
CA ASP A 254 46.98 37.18 -0.42
C ASP A 254 46.61 36.51 -1.75
N PRO A 255 46.41 35.18 -1.81
CA PRO A 255 46.13 34.51 -3.07
C PRO A 255 44.78 34.89 -3.69
N PHE A 256 43.89 35.52 -2.93
CA PHE A 256 42.53 35.85 -3.36
C PHE A 256 42.38 37.30 -3.84
N PHE A 257 43.46 38.09 -3.94
CA PHE A 257 43.37 39.49 -4.32
C PHE A 257 42.68 39.73 -5.67
N LYS A 258 42.79 38.78 -6.60
CA LYS A 258 42.14 38.87 -7.92
C LYS A 258 40.63 38.84 -7.85
N LEU A 259 40.02 38.30 -6.79
CA LEU A 259 38.56 38.34 -6.59
C LEU A 259 38.00 39.77 -6.63
N ARG A 260 38.78 40.78 -6.19
CA ARG A 260 38.38 42.19 -6.19
C ARG A 260 38.18 42.75 -7.61
N THR A 261 38.89 42.18 -8.58
CA THR A 261 38.92 42.68 -9.97
C THR A 261 38.11 41.83 -10.93
N MET A 262 37.58 40.68 -10.50
CA MET A 262 36.76 39.80 -11.36
C MET A 262 35.38 40.41 -11.56
N PRO A 263 35.02 40.92 -12.75
CA PRO A 263 33.81 41.74 -12.91
C PRO A 263 32.52 40.92 -12.95
N PHE A 264 32.61 39.64 -13.32
CA PHE A 264 31.44 38.78 -13.53
C PHE A 264 31.16 37.82 -12.37
N ILE A 265 32.05 37.72 -11.37
CA ILE A 265 31.91 36.75 -10.30
C ILE A 265 30.70 37.11 -9.41
N GLN A 266 29.84 36.11 -9.15
CA GLN A 266 28.62 36.25 -8.37
C GLN A 266 28.57 35.26 -7.20
N ARG A 267 29.08 34.04 -7.41
CA ARG A 267 29.06 32.95 -6.44
C ARG A 267 30.45 32.40 -6.18
N LEU A 268 30.78 32.20 -4.91
CA LEU A 268 31.99 31.50 -4.48
C LEU A 268 31.62 30.45 -3.41
N SER A 269 32.03 29.21 -3.63
CA SER A 269 31.87 28.10 -2.67
C SER A 269 33.24 27.56 -2.25
N ILE A 270 33.44 27.34 -0.95
CA ILE A 270 34.63 26.73 -0.35
C ILE A 270 34.18 25.48 0.41
N GLU A 271 34.65 24.31 0.00
CA GLU A 271 34.10 23.03 0.41
C GLU A 271 35.15 22.00 0.84
N ASN A 272 34.80 21.13 1.79
CA ASN A 272 35.60 19.97 2.19
C ASN A 272 37.08 20.32 2.47
N THR A 273 37.32 21.43 3.17
CA THR A 273 38.66 22.00 3.37
C THR A 273 38.87 22.46 4.80
N TRP A 274 40.14 22.59 5.19
CA TRP A 274 40.53 23.25 6.42
C TRP A 274 40.63 24.76 6.22
N ILE A 275 40.15 25.52 7.18
CA ILE A 275 40.33 26.97 7.24
C ILE A 275 40.68 27.39 8.67
N ASN A 276 41.39 28.50 8.80
CA ASN A 276 41.74 29.08 10.09
C ASN A 276 41.41 30.57 10.15
N SER A 277 41.55 31.18 11.32
CA SER A 277 41.23 32.61 11.49
C SER A 277 42.14 33.51 10.67
N SER A 278 43.44 33.20 10.60
CA SER A 278 44.39 33.92 9.74
C SER A 278 43.97 33.96 8.26
N PHE A 279 43.53 32.81 7.72
CA PHE A 279 43.02 32.71 6.36
C PHE A 279 41.78 33.57 6.16
N MET A 280 40.79 33.42 7.03
CA MET A 280 39.51 34.11 6.94
C MET A 280 39.66 35.63 7.01
N GLU A 281 40.63 36.13 7.78
CA GLU A 281 40.92 37.56 7.86
C GLU A 281 41.32 38.13 6.49
N VAL A 282 42.28 37.47 5.82
CA VAL A 282 42.76 37.86 4.49
C VAL A 282 41.68 37.63 3.44
N PHE A 283 41.01 36.49 3.50
CA PHE A 283 39.97 36.12 2.56
C PHE A 283 38.80 37.11 2.55
N LEU A 284 38.26 37.45 3.73
CA LEU A 284 37.11 38.36 3.81
C LEU A 284 37.46 39.78 3.35
N LYS A 285 38.70 40.25 3.53
CA LYS A 285 39.18 41.51 2.94
C LYS A 285 38.98 41.53 1.42
N ASN A 286 39.22 40.42 0.73
CA ASN A 286 39.01 40.32 -0.71
C ASN A 286 37.53 40.24 -1.09
N VAL A 287 36.75 39.47 -0.32
CA VAL A 287 35.31 39.33 -0.56
C VAL A 287 34.61 40.68 -0.45
N TRP A 288 34.98 41.53 0.51
CA TRP A 288 34.36 42.84 0.70
C TRP A 288 34.47 43.76 -0.52
N PHE A 289 35.58 43.71 -1.24
CA PHE A 289 35.82 44.51 -2.44
C PHE A 289 35.44 43.78 -3.73
N SER A 290 34.86 42.59 -3.64
CA SER A 290 34.43 41.80 -4.78
C SER A 290 32.95 42.06 -5.14
N PRO A 291 32.53 41.77 -6.38
CA PRO A 291 31.11 41.82 -6.77
C PRO A 291 30.29 40.60 -6.32
N LEU A 292 30.85 39.74 -5.45
CA LEU A 292 30.19 38.54 -4.95
C LEU A 292 28.84 38.86 -4.30
N ARG A 293 27.83 38.06 -4.65
CA ARG A 293 26.49 38.09 -4.07
C ARG A 293 26.22 36.89 -3.17
N GLU A 294 26.83 35.75 -3.47
CA GLU A 294 26.64 34.50 -2.75
C GLU A 294 27.98 33.91 -2.31
N LEU A 295 28.10 33.63 -1.01
CA LEU A 295 29.27 32.99 -0.41
C LEU A 295 28.85 31.75 0.37
N LEU A 296 29.48 30.61 0.07
CA LEU A 296 29.15 29.33 0.67
C LEU A 296 30.39 28.67 1.27
N PHE A 297 30.23 28.12 2.47
CA PHE A 297 31.17 27.25 3.15
C PHE A 297 30.48 25.92 3.46
N VAL A 298 30.98 24.82 2.91
CA VAL A 298 30.33 23.50 3.03
C VAL A 298 31.31 22.45 3.54
N ASN A 299 30.96 21.76 4.62
CA ASN A 299 31.77 20.71 5.23
C ASN A 299 33.22 21.18 5.47
N ILE A 300 33.37 22.29 6.19
CA ILE A 300 34.68 22.86 6.51
C ILE A 300 35.13 22.44 7.91
N THR A 301 36.44 22.32 8.10
CA THR A 301 37.03 22.24 9.44
C THR A 301 37.65 23.59 9.78
N TYR A 302 37.13 24.23 10.83
CA TYR A 302 37.58 25.53 11.30
C TYR A 302 38.57 25.36 12.46
N ASN A 303 39.72 26.03 12.39
CA ASN A 303 40.72 26.08 13.45
C ASN A 303 41.00 27.53 13.87
N GLU A 304 40.72 27.88 15.12
CA GLU A 304 41.04 29.19 15.67
C GLU A 304 42.53 29.27 16.02
N ASP A 305 43.32 29.93 15.15
CA ASP A 305 44.78 30.03 15.27
C ASP A 305 45.28 31.40 15.74
N THR A 306 44.41 32.42 15.82
CA THR A 306 44.71 33.71 16.43
C THR A 306 44.14 33.82 17.85
N PRO A 307 44.85 34.45 18.81
CA PRO A 307 44.37 34.60 20.19
C PRO A 307 43.21 35.58 20.31
N ASP A 308 43.17 36.61 19.46
CA ASP A 308 42.15 37.66 19.49
C ASP A 308 40.95 37.38 18.57
N GLY A 309 40.94 36.22 17.89
CA GLY A 309 39.94 35.89 16.88
C GLY A 309 40.07 36.68 15.59
N PHE A 310 38.94 36.83 14.92
CA PHE A 310 38.85 37.65 13.73
C PHE A 310 38.92 39.14 14.08
N GLN A 311 39.98 39.81 13.63
CA GLN A 311 40.07 41.26 13.66
C GLN A 311 39.82 41.84 12.27
N PHE A 312 38.70 42.53 12.13
CA PHE A 312 38.29 43.11 10.87
C PHE A 312 38.32 44.63 10.95
N PRO A 313 38.96 45.34 10.01
CA PRO A 313 38.92 46.79 9.98
C PRO A 313 37.47 47.26 9.83
N THR A 314 37.13 48.34 10.54
CA THR A 314 35.82 48.98 10.41
C THR A 314 35.66 49.51 8.99
N ILE A 315 34.68 48.98 8.25
CA ILE A 315 34.42 49.41 6.87
C ILE A 315 33.17 50.29 6.84
N ASN A 316 33.30 51.44 6.18
CA ASN A 316 32.22 52.42 6.00
C ASN A 316 31.41 52.18 4.71
N SER A 317 31.77 51.18 3.90
CA SER A 317 31.04 50.80 2.68
C SER A 317 30.17 49.56 2.89
N THR A 318 29.02 49.54 2.21
CA THR A 318 28.16 48.35 2.14
C THR A 318 28.76 47.31 1.18
N ILE A 319 28.67 46.03 1.55
CA ILE A 319 29.16 44.91 0.72
C ILE A 319 28.03 44.45 -0.21
N ASN A 320 28.39 43.92 -1.38
CA ASN A 320 27.43 43.40 -2.39
C ASN A 320 26.78 42.06 -2.02
N LEU A 321 27.20 41.43 -0.92
CA LEU A 321 26.73 40.11 -0.50
C LEU A 321 25.24 40.15 -0.13
N ARG A 322 24.49 39.19 -0.68
CA ARG A 322 23.06 38.97 -0.43
C ARG A 322 22.77 37.64 0.27
N SER A 323 23.66 36.66 0.09
CA SER A 323 23.53 35.32 0.66
C SER A 323 24.85 34.84 1.25
N VAL A 324 24.81 34.35 2.49
CA VAL A 324 25.94 33.69 3.15
C VAL A 324 25.46 32.36 3.73
N THR A 325 26.18 31.29 3.44
CA THR A 325 25.88 29.94 3.91
C THR A 325 27.08 29.31 4.58
N PHE A 326 26.88 28.83 5.80
CA PHE A 326 27.74 27.87 6.49
C PHE A 326 26.93 26.59 6.68
N ASN A 327 27.42 25.47 6.13
CA ASN A 327 26.76 24.18 6.21
C ASN A 327 27.76 23.08 6.56
N GLY A 328 27.66 22.52 7.77
CA GLY A 328 28.62 21.55 8.29
C GLY A 328 29.96 22.21 8.62
N VAL A 329 30.06 22.82 9.81
CA VAL A 329 31.31 23.41 10.29
C VAL A 329 31.80 22.59 11.48
N ASN A 330 32.91 21.89 11.29
CA ASN A 330 33.57 21.15 12.35
C ASN A 330 34.61 22.05 13.04
N HIS A 331 34.49 22.23 14.36
CA HIS A 331 35.42 23.08 15.13
C HIS A 331 36.58 22.24 15.65
N TYR A 332 37.78 22.48 15.12
CA TYR A 332 39.00 21.81 15.58
C TYR A 332 39.26 22.15 17.05
N GLN A 333 39.49 21.12 17.86
CA GLN A 333 39.69 21.23 19.31
C GLN A 333 38.56 21.98 20.06
N TYR A 334 37.34 22.02 19.50
CA TYR A 334 36.20 22.73 20.08
C TYR A 334 36.43 24.23 20.32
N LYS A 335 37.34 24.85 19.57
CA LYS A 335 37.52 26.30 19.58
C LYS A 335 36.56 26.95 18.60
N TYR A 336 35.70 27.81 19.13
CA TYR A 336 34.71 28.54 18.34
C TYR A 336 35.26 29.88 17.85
N PRO A 337 34.82 30.35 16.68
CA PRO A 337 35.22 31.64 16.15
C PRO A 337 34.86 32.80 17.08
N THR A 338 35.83 33.64 17.40
CA THR A 338 35.60 34.92 18.09
C THR A 338 35.54 36.05 17.06
N PHE A 339 34.39 36.71 16.96
CA PHE A 339 34.18 37.81 16.03
C PHE A 339 34.34 39.15 16.74
N ASN A 340 35.41 39.88 16.42
CA ASN A 340 35.59 41.26 16.87
C ASN A 340 35.39 42.22 15.68
N MET A 341 34.13 42.42 15.29
CA MET A 341 33.78 43.20 14.10
C MET A 341 32.42 43.90 14.18
N SER A 342 32.27 44.97 13.39
CA SER A 342 30.96 45.54 13.11
C SER A 342 30.28 44.77 11.98
N PHE A 343 29.14 44.17 12.27
CA PHE A 343 28.31 43.47 11.28
C PHE A 343 27.52 44.43 10.37
N LYS A 344 27.66 45.76 10.53
CA LYS A 344 27.01 46.77 9.69
C LYS A 344 27.30 46.62 8.19
N ALA A 345 28.46 46.08 7.83
CA ALA A 345 28.84 45.87 6.44
C ALA A 345 27.93 44.86 5.71
N PHE A 346 27.25 43.98 6.47
CA PHE A 346 26.33 42.96 5.98
C PHE A 346 24.85 43.38 6.07
N SER A 347 24.56 44.67 6.19
CA SER A 347 23.19 45.20 6.35
C SER A 347 22.26 44.89 5.18
N GLU A 348 22.82 44.62 4.00
CA GLU A 348 22.12 44.28 2.75
C GLU A 348 21.87 42.77 2.59
N LEU A 349 22.32 41.95 3.55
CA LEU A 349 22.17 40.50 3.51
C LEU A 349 20.69 40.10 3.63
N THR A 350 20.23 39.29 2.68
CA THR A 350 18.83 38.83 2.58
C THR A 350 18.65 37.37 3.00
N TYR A 351 19.69 36.55 2.84
CA TYR A 351 19.68 35.13 3.18
C TYR A 351 20.89 34.80 4.06
N LEU A 352 20.64 34.13 5.19
CA LEU A 352 21.69 33.63 6.06
C LEU A 352 21.38 32.20 6.49
N LYS A 353 22.34 31.31 6.27
CA LYS A 353 22.28 29.93 6.74
C LYS A 353 23.48 29.60 7.61
N PHE A 354 23.22 29.10 8.81
CA PHE A 354 24.20 28.48 9.70
C PHE A 354 23.65 27.13 10.12
N SER A 355 24.09 26.07 9.45
CA SER A 355 23.61 24.72 9.70
C SER A 355 24.74 23.74 9.97
N GLY A 356 24.55 22.82 10.90
CA GLY A 356 25.58 21.85 11.29
C GLY A 356 26.81 22.50 11.91
N THR A 357 26.65 23.60 12.66
CA THR A 357 27.78 24.37 13.21
C THR A 357 27.95 24.24 14.73
N GLY A 358 27.08 23.48 15.38
CA GLY A 358 27.08 23.31 16.84
C GLY A 358 26.61 24.55 17.63
N MET A 359 25.90 25.48 16.98
CA MET A 359 25.48 26.74 17.60
C MET A 359 24.45 26.47 18.71
N ASN A 360 24.65 27.03 19.90
CA ASN A 360 23.73 26.90 21.04
C ASN A 360 23.08 28.23 21.47
N ILE A 361 23.65 29.37 21.05
CA ILE A 361 23.15 30.72 21.32
C ILE A 361 23.23 31.53 20.03
N LEU A 362 22.19 32.31 19.74
CA LEU A 362 22.19 33.32 18.68
C LEU A 362 22.40 34.72 19.30
N PRO A 363 23.61 35.33 19.20
CA PRO A 363 23.89 36.58 19.89
C PRO A 363 23.09 37.76 19.34
N CYS A 364 22.38 38.49 20.21
CA CYS A 364 21.48 39.56 19.77
C CYS A 364 22.20 40.71 19.03
N GLY A 365 23.44 41.02 19.42
CA GLY A 365 24.24 42.06 18.78
C GLY A 365 24.54 41.78 17.31
N VAL A 366 24.63 40.51 16.91
CA VAL A 366 24.92 40.11 15.52
C VAL A 366 23.66 40.30 14.68
N ILE A 367 22.56 39.67 15.08
CA ILE A 367 21.32 39.63 14.29
C ILE A 367 20.63 40.99 14.17
N SER A 368 20.77 41.88 15.16
CA SER A 368 20.17 43.22 15.13
C SER A 368 20.79 44.14 14.08
N THR A 369 21.97 43.78 13.57
CA THR A 369 22.67 44.53 12.52
C THR A 369 22.39 44.01 11.10
N LEU A 370 21.49 43.04 10.95
CA LEU A 370 21.07 42.44 9.68
C LEU A 370 19.61 42.80 9.36
N PRO A 371 19.25 44.09 9.17
CA PRO A 371 17.87 44.52 9.03
C PRO A 371 17.21 44.06 7.71
N SER A 372 18.00 43.74 6.68
CA SER A 372 17.47 43.30 5.38
C SER A 372 17.19 41.80 5.29
N LEU A 373 17.41 41.05 6.38
CA LEU A 373 17.30 39.60 6.35
C LEU A 373 15.85 39.17 6.11
N GLU A 374 15.64 38.38 5.05
CA GLU A 374 14.34 37.85 4.63
C GLU A 374 14.21 36.36 4.98
N MET A 375 15.33 35.63 4.96
CA MET A 375 15.38 34.22 5.30
C MET A 375 16.56 33.90 6.22
N LEU A 376 16.24 33.21 7.31
CA LEU A 376 17.20 32.73 8.31
C LEU A 376 17.04 31.22 8.50
N ASP A 377 18.09 30.48 8.21
CA ASP A 377 18.16 29.03 8.41
C ASP A 377 19.21 28.72 9.47
N LEU A 378 18.76 28.23 10.63
CA LEU A 378 19.59 27.81 11.75
C LEU A 378 19.43 26.30 12.03
N SER A 379 19.08 25.53 11.00
CA SER A 379 18.82 24.10 11.13
C SER A 379 20.05 23.31 11.55
N ASP A 380 19.88 22.15 12.17
CA ASP A 380 20.98 21.24 12.56
C ASP A 380 21.98 21.90 13.50
N ASN A 381 21.48 22.39 14.63
CA ASN A 381 22.27 23.05 15.67
C ASN A 381 21.84 22.57 17.06
N LEU A 382 22.32 23.24 18.10
CA LEU A 382 22.06 22.92 19.50
C LEU A 382 21.18 23.99 20.18
N LEU A 383 20.40 24.76 19.41
CA LEU A 383 19.58 25.85 19.93
C LEU A 383 18.41 25.32 20.75
N SER A 384 18.19 25.94 21.91
CA SER A 384 16.98 25.80 22.74
C SER A 384 16.21 27.12 22.76
N GLU A 385 15.08 27.16 23.48
CA GLU A 385 14.26 28.35 23.65
C GLU A 385 15.08 29.55 24.15
N SER A 386 15.94 29.34 25.15
CA SER A 386 16.82 30.39 25.70
C SER A 386 17.99 30.74 24.78
N GLY A 387 18.41 29.81 23.92
CA GLY A 387 19.48 30.01 22.94
C GLY A 387 19.05 30.88 21.77
N PHE A 388 17.81 30.72 21.28
CA PHE A 388 17.28 31.54 20.19
C PHE A 388 16.55 32.80 20.69
N TRP A 389 15.65 32.70 21.69
CA TRP A 389 14.90 33.84 22.27
C TRP A 389 15.58 34.38 23.53
N TRP A 390 16.78 34.91 23.37
CA TRP A 390 17.57 35.45 24.47
C TRP A 390 16.86 36.66 25.13
N PHE A 391 16.84 36.70 26.45
CA PHE A 391 16.02 37.62 27.24
C PHE A 391 16.33 39.12 27.03
N GLN A 392 17.55 39.45 26.60
CA GLN A 392 17.97 40.83 26.33
C GLN A 392 17.64 41.29 24.90
N CYS A 393 17.02 40.43 24.07
CA CYS A 393 16.76 40.73 22.68
C CYS A 393 15.30 41.06 22.41
N SER A 394 15.06 42.15 21.67
CA SER A 394 13.72 42.56 21.25
C SER A 394 13.46 42.14 19.80
N TYR A 395 12.85 40.96 19.63
CA TYR A 395 12.60 40.39 18.30
C TYR A 395 11.61 41.19 17.45
N SER A 396 10.85 42.12 18.06
CA SER A 396 9.97 43.03 17.34
C SER A 396 10.71 44.06 16.48
N SER A 397 11.97 44.38 16.80
CA SER A 397 12.79 45.33 16.03
C SER A 397 13.97 44.68 15.32
N THR A 398 14.42 43.52 15.82
CA THR A 398 15.56 42.79 15.25
C THR A 398 15.34 42.33 13.80
N PHE A 399 14.15 41.81 13.48
CA PHE A 399 13.88 41.16 12.20
C PHE A 399 12.77 41.89 11.44
N PRO A 400 13.02 43.11 10.92
CA PRO A 400 11.96 43.91 10.33
C PRO A 400 11.46 43.37 8.98
N LYS A 401 12.23 42.52 8.29
CA LYS A 401 11.88 41.96 6.97
C LYS A 401 11.84 40.43 6.91
N LEU A 402 12.08 39.73 8.02
CA LEU A 402 12.21 38.27 8.02
C LEU A 402 10.87 37.59 7.70
N GLN A 403 10.85 36.82 6.61
CA GLN A 403 9.67 36.10 6.14
C GLN A 403 9.76 34.60 6.40
N LYS A 404 10.96 34.02 6.36
CA LYS A 404 11.18 32.58 6.53
C LYS A 404 12.20 32.30 7.62
N LEU A 405 11.85 31.40 8.54
CA LEU A 405 12.71 30.96 9.62
C LEU A 405 12.71 29.44 9.70
N SER A 406 13.89 28.83 9.58
CA SER A 406 14.07 27.40 9.89
C SER A 406 14.88 27.22 11.17
N LEU A 407 14.28 26.46 12.08
CA LEU A 407 14.82 26.01 13.36
C LEU A 407 14.80 24.47 13.43
N SER A 408 14.80 23.80 12.28
CA SER A 408 14.76 22.35 12.18
C SER A 408 15.97 21.69 12.84
N ARG A 409 15.87 20.44 13.32
CA ARG A 409 17.00 19.70 13.93
C ARG A 409 17.72 20.51 15.02
N ASN A 410 16.95 20.95 16.02
CA ASN A 410 17.48 21.67 17.18
C ASN A 410 16.95 21.03 18.48
N ARG A 411 16.95 21.76 19.60
CA ARG A 411 16.54 21.27 20.92
C ARG A 411 15.31 22.01 21.46
N PHE A 412 14.40 22.45 20.59
CA PHE A 412 13.16 23.09 21.00
C PHE A 412 12.15 22.07 21.52
N THR A 413 11.38 22.47 22.54
CA THR A 413 10.47 21.57 23.27
C THR A 413 9.06 22.12 23.45
N SER A 414 8.87 23.41 23.76
CA SER A 414 7.55 23.96 24.10
C SER A 414 6.88 24.64 22.91
N LEU A 415 5.81 24.03 22.36
CA LEU A 415 5.05 24.65 21.26
C LEU A 415 4.33 25.94 21.72
N SER A 416 3.78 25.94 22.94
CA SER A 416 3.02 27.09 23.45
C SER A 416 3.92 28.30 23.67
N PHE A 417 5.15 28.11 24.16
CA PHE A 417 6.14 29.17 24.29
C PHE A 417 6.50 29.77 22.93
N ILE A 418 6.82 28.92 21.96
CA ILE A 418 7.21 29.34 20.60
C ILE A 418 6.09 30.14 19.96
N SER A 419 4.85 29.65 20.00
CA SER A 419 3.69 30.34 19.43
C SER A 419 3.53 31.77 19.99
N LYS A 420 3.65 31.94 21.31
CA LYS A 420 3.58 33.26 21.97
C LYS A 420 4.72 34.17 21.56
N LYS A 421 5.93 33.63 21.36
CA LYS A 421 7.08 34.41 20.87
C LYS A 421 6.93 34.82 19.40
N MET A 422 6.25 34.02 18.57
CA MET A 422 5.98 34.38 17.17
C MET A 422 5.13 35.64 17.02
N GLN A 423 4.32 36.01 18.03
CA GLN A 423 3.60 37.29 18.03
C GLN A 423 4.53 38.52 17.94
N GLN A 424 5.78 38.39 18.37
CA GLN A 424 6.78 39.46 18.26
C GLN A 424 7.38 39.56 16.85
N MET A 425 7.24 38.52 16.02
CA MET A 425 7.84 38.42 14.68
C MET A 425 6.81 38.79 13.59
N LYS A 426 6.59 40.09 13.41
CA LYS A 426 5.45 40.65 12.64
C LYS A 426 5.44 40.36 11.13
N THR A 427 6.58 40.00 10.55
CA THR A 427 6.73 39.78 9.10
C THR A 427 6.88 38.32 8.71
N LEU A 428 6.97 37.42 9.69
CA LEU A 428 7.23 36.00 9.47
C LEU A 428 6.00 35.31 8.87
N LYS A 429 6.20 34.63 7.73
CA LYS A 429 5.18 33.89 6.98
C LYS A 429 5.37 32.38 7.06
N SER A 430 6.62 31.92 7.18
CA SER A 430 6.99 30.51 7.17
C SER A 430 7.91 30.16 8.34
N LEU A 431 7.54 29.12 9.08
CA LEU A 431 8.27 28.62 10.23
C LEU A 431 8.46 27.09 10.13
N ASP A 432 9.71 26.66 10.20
CA ASP A 432 10.07 25.24 10.23
C ASP A 432 10.67 24.87 11.59
N LEU A 433 9.97 23.96 12.29
CA LEU A 433 10.30 23.41 13.61
C LEU A 433 10.47 21.89 13.54
N SER A 434 10.68 21.34 12.35
CA SER A 434 10.80 19.90 12.16
C SER A 434 12.02 19.31 12.90
N PHE A 435 12.00 18.01 13.18
CA PHE A 435 13.11 17.30 13.86
C PHE A 435 13.54 17.95 15.18
N ASN A 436 12.58 18.38 15.99
CA ASN A 436 12.83 18.82 17.36
C ASN A 436 12.22 17.80 18.33
N SER A 437 12.15 18.14 19.62
CA SER A 437 11.50 17.33 20.66
C SER A 437 10.28 18.05 21.21
N ILE A 438 9.44 18.58 20.32
CA ILE A 438 8.31 19.44 20.68
C ILE A 438 7.19 18.61 21.32
N HIS A 439 6.64 19.11 22.43
CA HIS A 439 5.47 18.60 23.10
C HIS A 439 4.38 19.69 23.23
N LEU A 440 3.14 19.23 23.43
CA LEU A 440 1.95 20.08 23.51
C LEU A 440 1.68 20.43 24.99
N ASP A 441 2.11 21.62 25.44
CA ASP A 441 2.19 21.99 26.85
C ASP A 441 1.19 23.09 27.28
N GLY A 442 0.52 23.76 26.34
CA GLY A 442 -0.44 24.82 26.66
C GLY A 442 -1.09 25.44 25.43
N ALA A 443 -2.04 26.36 25.66
CA ALA A 443 -2.73 27.05 24.58
C ALA A 443 -1.75 27.83 23.69
N CYS A 444 -1.84 27.60 22.39
CA CYS A 444 -1.01 28.27 21.39
C CYS A 444 -1.70 29.52 20.86
N SER A 445 -0.92 30.56 20.56
CA SER A 445 -1.41 31.81 19.98
C SER A 445 -0.51 32.24 18.84
N TRP A 446 -0.90 31.87 17.62
CA TRP A 446 -0.12 32.15 16.41
C TRP A 446 -0.50 33.49 15.78
N PRO A 447 0.45 34.22 15.18
CA PRO A 447 0.14 35.46 14.47
C PRO A 447 -0.56 35.15 13.14
N ALA A 448 -1.47 36.04 12.71
CA ALA A 448 -2.32 35.81 11.54
C ALA A 448 -1.57 35.80 10.21
N GLN A 449 -0.41 36.46 10.12
CA GLN A 449 0.43 36.47 8.91
C GLN A 449 1.25 35.20 8.70
N LEU A 450 1.38 34.34 9.72
CA LEU A 450 2.08 33.07 9.60
C LEU A 450 1.16 32.06 8.91
N THR A 451 1.51 31.69 7.68
CA THR A 451 0.70 30.84 6.81
C THR A 451 1.29 29.44 6.62
N GLU A 452 2.62 29.28 6.78
CA GLU A 452 3.30 28.00 6.62
C GLU A 452 3.94 27.53 7.93
N LEU A 453 3.68 26.29 8.32
CA LEU A 453 4.24 25.67 9.52
C LEU A 453 4.66 24.22 9.26
N SER A 454 5.93 23.90 9.53
CA SER A 454 6.40 22.51 9.60
C SER A 454 6.69 22.09 11.03
N LEU A 455 6.09 20.97 11.44
CA LEU A 455 6.27 20.31 12.73
C LEU A 455 6.72 18.85 12.54
N GLY A 456 7.15 18.48 11.33
CA GLY A 456 7.50 17.10 11.00
C GLY A 456 8.55 16.51 11.95
N ASN A 457 8.52 15.19 12.16
CA ASN A 457 9.43 14.48 13.05
C ASN A 457 9.39 14.97 14.52
N ASN A 458 8.24 15.47 14.99
CA ASN A 458 7.93 15.67 16.41
C ASN A 458 6.77 14.71 16.78
N ASN A 459 6.88 13.94 17.85
CA ASN A 459 5.83 12.98 18.23
C ASN A 459 4.63 13.70 18.91
N LEU A 460 3.67 14.18 18.12
CA LEU A 460 2.59 15.07 18.58
C LEU A 460 1.20 14.40 18.63
N GLY A 461 0.93 13.43 17.76
CA GLY A 461 -0.37 12.75 17.65
C GLY A 461 -1.50 13.66 17.14
N ASN A 462 -2.73 13.11 17.06
CA ASN A 462 -3.89 13.81 16.48
C ASN A 462 -4.30 15.08 17.25
N THR A 463 -3.93 15.23 18.52
CA THR A 463 -4.28 16.40 19.33
C THR A 463 -3.60 17.68 18.83
N VAL A 464 -2.52 17.57 18.04
CA VAL A 464 -1.78 18.72 17.47
C VAL A 464 -2.70 19.70 16.75
N PHE A 465 -3.71 19.22 16.03
CA PHE A 465 -4.64 20.06 15.28
C PHE A 465 -5.42 21.06 16.15
N ASN A 466 -5.55 20.81 17.46
CA ASN A 466 -6.17 21.73 18.42
C ASN A 466 -5.28 22.94 18.77
N TYR A 467 -3.98 22.87 18.46
CA TYR A 467 -2.99 23.89 18.79
C TYR A 467 -2.57 24.72 17.57
N LEU A 468 -3.10 24.41 16.38
CA LEU A 468 -2.78 25.08 15.13
C LEU A 468 -3.74 26.24 14.83
N SER A 469 -3.29 27.16 13.97
CA SER A 469 -4.05 28.33 13.54
C SER A 469 -4.96 28.02 12.35
N PRO A 470 -6.19 28.56 12.28
CA PRO A 470 -7.05 28.42 11.10
C PRO A 470 -6.56 29.21 9.88
N ASN A 471 -5.55 30.08 10.05
CA ASN A 471 -4.95 30.88 8.98
C ASN A 471 -3.88 30.15 8.17
N PHE A 472 -3.48 28.94 8.58
CA PHE A 472 -2.43 28.21 7.87
C PHE A 472 -2.90 27.76 6.48
N GLU A 473 -2.05 28.02 5.49
CA GLU A 473 -2.18 27.63 4.09
C GLU A 473 -1.35 26.38 3.80
N SER A 474 -0.24 26.17 4.52
CA SER A 474 0.60 24.98 4.40
C SER A 474 0.97 24.41 5.76
N ILE A 475 0.64 23.13 5.97
CA ILE A 475 0.94 22.40 7.20
C ILE A 475 1.71 21.13 6.86
N ASP A 476 2.87 20.96 7.50
CA ASP A 476 3.66 19.73 7.44
C ASP A 476 3.71 19.03 8.80
N LEU A 477 3.13 17.84 8.84
CA LEU A 477 3.02 16.95 9.99
C LEU A 477 3.61 15.57 9.67
N THR A 478 4.62 15.53 8.80
CA THR A 478 5.34 14.30 8.44
C THR A 478 5.87 13.59 9.68
N LYS A 479 5.61 12.28 9.84
CA LYS A 479 6.11 11.48 10.97
C LYS A 479 5.86 12.12 12.34
N THR A 480 4.62 12.53 12.59
CA THR A 480 4.21 13.13 13.87
C THR A 480 3.30 12.22 14.70
N GLY A 481 3.04 11.00 14.23
CA GLY A 481 2.22 10.01 14.93
C GLY A 481 0.72 10.21 14.71
N ILE A 482 0.32 10.84 13.60
CA ILE A 482 -1.08 10.98 13.23
C ILE A 482 -1.66 9.60 12.86
N THR A 483 -2.84 9.29 13.37
CA THR A 483 -3.52 7.99 13.12
C THR A 483 -4.81 8.13 12.34
N ALA A 484 -5.43 9.31 12.34
CA ALA A 484 -6.68 9.55 11.65
C ALA A 484 -6.73 10.98 11.11
N LEU A 485 -7.24 11.11 9.89
CA LEU A 485 -7.66 12.37 9.30
C LEU A 485 -9.19 12.39 9.32
N THR A 486 -9.82 13.45 9.83
CA THR A 486 -11.30 13.53 9.89
C THR A 486 -11.79 14.85 9.31
N GLN A 487 -13.04 14.87 8.86
CA GLN A 487 -13.65 16.10 8.35
C GLN A 487 -13.71 17.21 9.41
N GLU A 488 -13.91 16.85 10.68
CA GLU A 488 -13.87 17.80 11.81
C GLU A 488 -12.53 18.54 11.88
N VAL A 489 -11.41 17.85 11.65
CA VAL A 489 -10.07 18.44 11.66
C VAL A 489 -9.89 19.40 10.49
N LEU A 490 -10.20 18.98 9.26
CA LEU A 490 -10.02 19.82 8.07
C LEU A 490 -10.93 21.05 8.07
N SER A 491 -12.14 20.95 8.64
CA SER A 491 -13.07 22.08 8.75
C SER A 491 -12.51 23.27 9.54
N ARG A 492 -11.49 23.05 10.39
CA ARG A 492 -10.81 24.10 11.14
C ARG A 492 -9.82 24.90 10.32
N PHE A 493 -9.43 24.42 9.13
CA PHE A 493 -8.40 25.04 8.29
C PHE A 493 -8.99 25.44 6.92
N PRO A 494 -9.84 26.48 6.87
CA PRO A 494 -10.54 26.86 5.65
C PRO A 494 -9.62 27.37 4.53
N LYS A 495 -8.41 27.85 4.88
CA LYS A 495 -7.42 28.39 3.93
C LYS A 495 -6.35 27.37 3.51
N LEU A 496 -6.45 26.11 3.94
CA LEU A 496 -5.41 25.12 3.74
C LEU A 496 -5.27 24.73 2.26
N GLU A 497 -4.11 25.00 1.68
CA GLU A 497 -3.76 24.65 0.30
C GLU A 497 -2.83 23.43 0.23
N GLN A 498 -1.98 23.23 1.24
CA GLN A 498 -1.05 22.10 1.31
C GLN A 498 -1.09 21.41 2.67
N LEU A 499 -1.27 20.09 2.66
CA LEU A 499 -1.22 19.24 3.84
C LEU A 499 -0.29 18.05 3.61
N THR A 500 0.75 17.95 4.44
CA THR A 500 1.71 16.85 4.38
C THR A 500 1.56 15.97 5.63
N LEU A 501 1.18 14.73 5.42
CA LEU A 501 0.94 13.70 6.45
C LEU A 501 1.74 12.43 6.16
N SER A 502 2.83 12.53 5.40
CA SER A 502 3.71 11.43 5.04
C SER A 502 4.29 10.71 6.27
N SER A 503 4.57 9.42 6.16
CA SER A 503 5.22 8.63 7.22
C SER A 503 4.47 8.63 8.57
N ASN A 504 3.14 8.65 8.54
CA ASN A 504 2.28 8.53 9.73
C ASN A 504 1.62 7.14 9.77
N ASN A 505 0.61 6.96 10.61
CA ASN A 505 -0.10 5.69 10.78
C ASN A 505 -1.59 5.82 10.44
N ILE A 506 -1.90 6.57 9.38
CA ILE A 506 -3.28 6.77 8.90
C ILE A 506 -3.76 5.49 8.21
N GLN A 507 -4.83 4.88 8.72
CA GLN A 507 -5.35 3.60 8.19
C GLN A 507 -6.44 3.78 7.13
N VAL A 508 -7.26 4.82 7.27
CA VAL A 508 -8.43 5.05 6.41
C VAL A 508 -8.30 6.42 5.77
N PHE A 509 -8.42 6.45 4.44
CA PHE A 509 -8.62 7.69 3.71
C PHE A 509 -10.12 8.05 3.79
N PRO A 510 -10.51 9.19 4.39
CA PRO A 510 -11.91 9.47 4.67
C PRO A 510 -12.67 9.85 3.40
N GLU A 511 -13.87 9.29 3.23
CA GLU A 511 -14.70 9.47 2.03
C GLU A 511 -15.48 10.79 2.04
N ASP A 512 -15.71 11.34 3.24
CA ASP A 512 -16.48 12.55 3.51
C ASP A 512 -15.60 13.81 3.61
N LEU A 513 -14.34 13.73 3.17
CA LEU A 513 -13.43 14.87 3.19
C LEU A 513 -13.91 15.98 2.26
N ILE A 514 -14.15 17.15 2.84
CA ILE A 514 -14.47 18.39 2.15
C ILE A 514 -13.39 19.42 2.50
N ALA A 515 -12.47 19.63 1.57
CA ALA A 515 -11.42 20.64 1.64
C ALA A 515 -11.29 21.34 0.27
N PRO A 516 -12.14 22.35 -0.01
CA PRO A 516 -12.26 22.93 -1.34
C PRO A 516 -11.06 23.77 -1.77
N THR A 517 -10.24 24.21 -0.83
CA THR A 517 -9.03 25.02 -1.05
C THR A 517 -7.77 24.17 -1.23
N LEU A 518 -7.82 22.87 -0.90
CA LEU A 518 -6.65 22.01 -0.90
C LEU A 518 -6.14 21.73 -2.32
N LEU A 519 -4.87 22.05 -2.56
CA LEU A 519 -4.15 21.86 -3.81
C LEU A 519 -3.21 20.66 -3.76
N ARG A 520 -2.56 20.44 -2.61
CA ARG A 520 -1.52 19.41 -2.44
C ARG A 520 -1.77 18.59 -1.17
N LEU A 521 -1.87 17.28 -1.31
CA LEU A 521 -2.04 16.33 -0.20
C LEU A 521 -1.00 15.23 -0.29
N HIS A 522 -0.16 15.09 0.73
CA HIS A 522 0.81 13.99 0.81
C HIS A 522 0.41 13.05 1.96
N VAL A 523 0.19 11.79 1.63
CA VAL A 523 -0.20 10.71 2.54
C VAL A 523 0.59 9.43 2.27
N ASP A 524 1.76 9.54 1.64
CA ASP A 524 2.65 8.41 1.39
C ASP A 524 3.21 7.80 2.68
N GLN A 525 3.63 6.55 2.62
CA GLN A 525 4.19 5.82 3.77
C GLN A 525 3.25 5.81 5.00
N ASN A 526 1.96 5.57 4.77
CA ASN A 526 0.95 5.40 5.82
C ASN A 526 0.44 3.95 5.84
N ALA A 527 -0.67 3.72 6.52
CA ALA A 527 -1.34 2.42 6.61
C ALA A 527 -2.64 2.37 5.78
N ILE A 528 -2.76 3.20 4.73
CA ILE A 528 -3.99 3.33 3.93
C ILE A 528 -4.21 2.07 3.09
N THR A 529 -5.37 1.45 3.26
CA THR A 529 -5.73 0.22 2.54
C THR A 529 -6.45 0.50 1.22
N SER A 530 -7.30 1.53 1.16
CA SER A 530 -8.04 1.87 -0.04
C SER A 530 -8.28 3.37 -0.18
N VAL A 531 -8.40 3.82 -1.43
CA VAL A 531 -8.76 5.19 -1.78
C VAL A 531 -9.96 5.14 -2.73
N SER A 532 -11.12 5.56 -2.24
CA SER A 532 -12.38 5.52 -2.99
C SER A 532 -12.61 6.79 -3.81
N ARG A 533 -13.61 6.74 -4.71
CA ARG A 533 -13.94 7.86 -5.61
C ARG A 533 -14.55 9.02 -4.83
N GLU A 534 -15.34 8.70 -3.83
CA GLU A 534 -16.15 9.58 -3.02
C GLU A 534 -15.28 10.65 -2.34
N ALA A 535 -14.08 10.24 -1.89
CA ALA A 535 -13.13 11.12 -1.22
C ALA A 535 -12.62 12.28 -2.11
N PHE A 536 -12.62 12.12 -3.44
CA PHE A 536 -12.20 13.19 -4.36
C PHE A 536 -13.33 14.17 -4.70
N ALA A 537 -14.59 13.82 -4.42
CA ALA A 537 -15.72 14.70 -4.69
C ALA A 537 -15.63 16.00 -3.85
N GLY A 538 -15.10 15.92 -2.63
CA GLY A 538 -14.87 17.08 -1.77
C GLY A 538 -13.49 17.74 -1.90
N LEU A 539 -12.67 17.31 -2.87
CA LEU A 539 -11.33 17.86 -3.16
C LEU A 539 -11.21 18.43 -4.60
N PRO A 540 -12.07 19.39 -4.99
CA PRO A 540 -12.21 19.82 -6.40
C PRO A 540 -11.00 20.54 -6.98
N ARG A 541 -10.13 21.15 -6.16
CA ARG A 541 -8.94 21.90 -6.61
C ARG A 541 -7.64 21.12 -6.48
N LEU A 542 -7.70 19.85 -6.08
CA LEU A 542 -6.50 19.04 -5.84
C LEU A 542 -5.71 18.89 -7.15
N GLN A 543 -4.44 19.29 -7.10
CA GLN A 543 -3.49 19.23 -8.22
C GLN A 543 -2.43 18.16 -8.01
N THR A 544 -2.12 17.82 -6.76
CA THR A 544 -1.10 16.82 -6.44
C THR A 544 -1.53 15.97 -5.26
N LEU A 545 -1.51 14.66 -5.46
CA LEU A 545 -1.66 13.67 -4.41
C LEU A 545 -0.43 12.75 -4.44
N ILE A 546 0.31 12.69 -3.35
CA ILE A 546 1.38 11.71 -3.15
C ILE A 546 0.85 10.68 -2.17
N ALA A 547 0.78 9.42 -2.59
CA ALA A 547 0.16 8.35 -1.80
C ALA A 547 0.91 7.01 -1.88
N GLY A 548 2.10 6.97 -2.47
CA GLY A 548 2.93 5.78 -2.56
C GLY A 548 3.26 5.14 -1.21
N ASN A 549 3.77 3.90 -1.25
CA ASN A 549 4.20 3.12 -0.10
C ASN A 549 3.10 2.95 0.97
N ASN A 550 1.87 2.69 0.54
CA ASN A 550 0.74 2.32 1.41
C ASN A 550 0.35 0.84 1.20
N PRO A 551 -0.14 0.14 2.24
CA PRO A 551 -0.50 -1.27 2.17
C PRO A 551 -1.86 -1.48 1.48
N TYR A 552 -1.94 -1.17 0.19
CA TYR A 552 -3.19 -1.23 -0.56
C TYR A 552 -3.82 -2.62 -0.57
N PHE A 553 -5.12 -2.67 -0.28
CA PHE A 553 -5.98 -3.83 -0.47
C PHE A 553 -6.48 -3.82 -1.91
N CYS A 554 -5.91 -4.69 -2.73
CA CYS A 554 -6.27 -4.84 -4.14
C CYS A 554 -7.59 -5.60 -4.29
N SER A 555 -8.68 -4.88 -4.01
CA SER A 555 -10.07 -5.30 -4.18
C SER A 555 -10.72 -4.55 -5.36
N CYS A 556 -12.04 -4.68 -5.48
CA CYS A 556 -12.83 -3.88 -6.40
C CYS A 556 -12.91 -2.39 -6.02
N ASP A 557 -12.66 -2.03 -4.77
CA ASP A 557 -12.71 -0.64 -4.30
C ASP A 557 -11.58 0.19 -4.93
N MET A 558 -10.43 -0.45 -5.17
CA MET A 558 -9.28 0.15 -5.84
C MET A 558 -9.43 0.19 -7.37
N HIS A 559 -10.48 -0.41 -7.94
CA HIS A 559 -10.67 -0.46 -9.40
C HIS A 559 -10.73 0.95 -10.00
N TRP A 560 -11.54 1.85 -9.43
CA TRP A 560 -11.65 3.23 -9.90
C TRP A 560 -10.31 3.98 -9.79
N PHE A 561 -9.60 3.81 -8.67
CA PHE A 561 -8.29 4.44 -8.44
C PHE A 561 -7.26 4.02 -9.49
N ILE A 562 -7.29 2.75 -9.91
CA ILE A 562 -6.36 2.19 -10.89
C ILE A 562 -6.73 2.61 -12.32
N THR A 563 -7.99 2.46 -12.72
CA THR A 563 -8.40 2.59 -14.13
C THR A 563 -8.85 3.99 -14.54
N THR A 564 -9.43 4.75 -13.61
CA THR A 564 -10.24 5.94 -13.94
C THR A 564 -9.65 7.23 -13.40
N LEU A 565 -8.99 7.20 -12.24
CA LEU A 565 -8.33 8.39 -11.68
C LEU A 565 -7.29 8.96 -12.66
N ASN A 566 -7.30 10.28 -12.84
CA ASN A 566 -6.32 10.96 -13.67
C ASN A 566 -4.91 10.84 -13.08
N LYS A 567 -4.01 10.15 -13.79
CA LYS A 567 -2.65 9.88 -13.32
C LYS A 567 -1.75 11.11 -13.31
N SER A 568 -2.12 12.20 -14.01
CA SER A 568 -1.36 13.46 -13.89
C SER A 568 -1.42 14.08 -12.49
N LEU A 569 -2.37 13.64 -11.65
CA LEU A 569 -2.51 14.03 -10.24
C LEU A 569 -1.45 13.38 -9.34
N LEU A 570 -0.82 12.28 -9.77
CA LEU A 570 0.07 11.41 -8.97
C LEU A 570 1.50 11.44 -9.52
N PRO A 571 2.40 12.31 -9.00
CA PRO A 571 3.79 12.37 -9.44
C PRO A 571 4.61 11.09 -9.15
N ASP A 572 4.21 10.35 -8.12
CA ASP A 572 4.83 9.12 -7.60
C ASP A 572 4.32 7.83 -8.28
N TRP A 573 3.32 7.92 -9.16
CA TRP A 573 2.81 6.77 -9.91
C TRP A 573 3.77 6.33 -11.03
N PRO A 574 3.91 5.03 -11.35
CA PRO A 574 3.31 3.82 -10.73
C PRO A 574 4.20 3.09 -9.69
N PHE A 575 5.42 3.55 -9.43
CA PHE A 575 6.45 2.69 -8.84
C PHE A 575 6.25 2.38 -7.36
N ASP A 576 5.77 3.35 -6.59
CA ASP A 576 5.54 3.18 -5.16
C ASP A 576 4.14 2.64 -4.85
N TYR A 577 3.45 2.07 -5.85
CA TYR A 577 2.08 1.56 -5.72
C TYR A 577 2.05 0.04 -5.91
N THR A 578 2.08 -0.69 -4.79
CA THR A 578 2.04 -2.16 -4.76
C THR A 578 0.85 -2.69 -3.96
N CYS A 579 0.30 -3.81 -4.40
CA CYS A 579 -0.71 -4.56 -3.67
C CYS A 579 -0.07 -5.20 -2.42
N SER A 580 -0.69 -5.05 -1.27
CA SER A 580 -0.27 -5.72 -0.03
C SER A 580 -1.16 -6.92 0.28
N THR A 581 -2.47 -6.73 0.14
CA THR A 581 -3.50 -7.74 0.37
C THR A 581 -4.42 -7.88 -0.84
N PRO A 582 -4.98 -9.06 -1.14
CA PRO A 582 -4.78 -10.35 -0.48
C PRO A 582 -3.35 -10.93 -0.71
N PRO A 583 -2.90 -11.90 0.14
CA PRO A 583 -1.54 -12.45 0.05
C PRO A 583 -1.14 -13.00 -1.33
N SER A 584 -2.11 -13.45 -2.13
CA SER A 584 -1.89 -13.94 -3.49
C SER A 584 -1.41 -12.87 -4.49
N LEU A 585 -1.67 -11.60 -4.20
CA LEU A 585 -1.30 -10.45 -5.04
C LEU A 585 -0.27 -9.55 -4.36
N SER A 586 0.28 -9.97 -3.21
CA SER A 586 1.23 -9.18 -2.44
C SER A 586 2.51 -8.91 -3.25
N GLY A 587 2.96 -7.65 -3.28
CA GLY A 587 4.14 -7.19 -4.02
C GLY A 587 3.90 -6.90 -5.51
N GLN A 588 2.71 -7.19 -6.05
CA GLN A 588 2.39 -6.86 -7.45
C GLN A 588 2.15 -5.36 -7.62
N SER A 589 2.65 -4.77 -8.71
CA SER A 589 2.36 -3.36 -9.04
C SER A 589 0.87 -3.15 -9.36
N LEU A 590 0.27 -2.08 -8.83
CA LEU A 590 -1.14 -1.74 -9.11
C LEU A 590 -1.41 -1.50 -10.59
N LEU A 591 -0.40 -1.11 -11.39
CA LEU A 591 -0.54 -0.93 -12.84
C LEU A 591 -0.83 -2.25 -13.58
N GLU A 592 -0.33 -3.36 -13.05
CA GLU A 592 -0.46 -4.68 -13.65
C GLU A 592 -1.74 -5.41 -13.21
N TYR A 593 -2.38 -4.92 -12.14
CA TYR A 593 -3.61 -5.49 -11.62
C TYR A 593 -4.80 -5.19 -12.55
N LYS A 594 -5.23 -6.22 -13.30
CA LYS A 594 -6.38 -6.15 -14.21
C LYS A 594 -7.56 -6.96 -13.67
N THR A 595 -8.53 -6.29 -13.04
CA THR A 595 -9.81 -6.91 -12.67
C THR A 595 -10.86 -6.70 -13.74
N SER A 596 -11.69 -7.72 -13.96
CA SER A 596 -12.81 -7.63 -14.89
C SER A 596 -13.96 -6.79 -14.29
N ARG A 597 -14.63 -5.97 -15.10
CA ARG A 597 -15.79 -5.18 -14.65
C ARG A 597 -16.93 -6.07 -14.13
N LEU A 598 -17.05 -7.29 -14.68
CA LEU A 598 -18.02 -8.32 -14.29
C LEU A 598 -17.83 -8.80 -12.84
N SER A 599 -16.59 -8.85 -12.34
CA SER A 599 -16.31 -9.25 -10.96
C SER A 599 -16.63 -8.16 -9.93
N CYS A 600 -16.64 -6.89 -10.34
CA CYS A 600 -16.77 -5.76 -9.42
C CYS A 600 -18.16 -5.12 -9.40
N GLU A 601 -18.97 -5.27 -10.45
CA GLU A 601 -20.37 -4.79 -10.45
C GLU A 601 -21.34 -5.94 -10.16
N VAL A 602 -21.93 -5.93 -8.95
CA VAL A 602 -22.92 -6.93 -8.50
C VAL A 602 -24.11 -7.02 -9.47
N TRP A 603 -24.55 -5.89 -10.05
CA TRP A 603 -25.62 -5.87 -11.05
C TRP A 603 -25.31 -6.74 -12.26
N LEU A 604 -24.08 -6.69 -12.79
CA LEU A 604 -23.69 -7.51 -13.94
C LEU A 604 -23.70 -9.01 -13.60
N GLN A 605 -23.33 -9.38 -12.37
CA GLN A 605 -23.44 -10.77 -11.90
C GLN A 605 -24.90 -11.23 -11.84
N VAL A 606 -25.81 -10.36 -11.38
CA VAL A 606 -27.26 -10.65 -11.35
C VAL A 606 -27.82 -10.81 -12.76
N VAL A 607 -27.42 -9.94 -13.71
CA VAL A 607 -27.85 -10.01 -15.12
C VAL A 607 -27.43 -11.33 -15.78
N VAL A 608 -26.28 -11.91 -15.39
CA VAL A 608 -25.84 -13.22 -15.90
C VAL A 608 -26.49 -14.38 -15.15
N ALA A 609 -26.71 -14.27 -13.84
CA ALA A 609 -27.27 -15.34 -13.03
C ALA A 609 -28.78 -15.54 -13.24
N LEU A 610 -29.55 -14.45 -13.44
CA LEU A 610 -31.00 -14.50 -13.56
C LEU A 610 -31.49 -15.33 -14.77
N PRO A 611 -30.92 -15.18 -15.99
CA PRO A 611 -31.28 -16.01 -17.14
C PRO A 611 -30.93 -17.49 -16.95
N VAL A 612 -29.81 -17.79 -16.29
CA VAL A 612 -29.39 -19.17 -16.02
C VAL A 612 -30.35 -19.84 -15.04
N LEU A 613 -30.75 -19.13 -13.98
CA LEU A 613 -31.70 -19.63 -13.00
C LEU A 613 -33.09 -19.84 -13.61
N THR A 614 -33.57 -18.92 -14.45
CA THR A 614 -34.86 -19.07 -15.13
C THR A 614 -34.84 -20.21 -16.14
N ALA A 615 -33.75 -20.40 -16.89
CA ALA A 615 -33.57 -21.56 -17.76
C ALA A 615 -33.59 -22.89 -16.99
N LEU A 616 -32.96 -22.94 -15.81
CA LEU A 616 -32.95 -24.14 -14.97
C LEU A 616 -34.35 -24.45 -14.41
N CYS A 617 -35.05 -23.43 -13.91
CA CYS A 617 -36.41 -23.57 -13.38
C CYS A 617 -37.41 -23.98 -14.46
N THR A 618 -37.30 -23.44 -15.68
CA THR A 618 -38.16 -23.83 -16.80
C THR A 618 -37.88 -25.26 -17.24
N ALA A 619 -36.62 -25.68 -17.32
CA ALA A 619 -36.25 -27.07 -17.59
C ALA A 619 -36.82 -28.03 -16.55
N LEU A 620 -36.67 -27.72 -15.26
CA LEU A 620 -37.23 -28.52 -14.16
C LEU A 620 -38.76 -28.56 -14.18
N GLY A 621 -39.42 -27.44 -14.50
CA GLY A 621 -40.88 -27.38 -14.65
C GLY A 621 -41.40 -28.23 -15.81
N VAL A 622 -40.72 -28.23 -16.95
CA VAL A 622 -41.07 -29.07 -18.10
C VAL A 622 -40.92 -30.55 -17.76
N ILE A 623 -39.84 -30.94 -17.07
CA ILE A 623 -39.62 -32.31 -16.59
C ILE A 623 -40.74 -32.71 -15.60
N PHE A 624 -41.11 -31.84 -14.68
CA PHE A 624 -42.17 -32.09 -13.70
C PHE A 624 -43.54 -32.32 -14.35
N CYS A 625 -43.87 -31.56 -15.40
CA CYS A 625 -45.12 -31.70 -16.15
C CYS A 625 -45.15 -32.93 -17.07
N LYS A 626 -44.01 -33.33 -17.67
CA LYS A 626 -43.94 -34.49 -18.58
C LYS A 626 -43.89 -35.84 -17.87
N CYS A 627 -43.44 -35.89 -16.61
CA CYS A 627 -43.23 -37.13 -15.86
C CYS A 627 -44.30 -37.38 -14.77
N ASP A 628 -45.55 -36.94 -14.96
CA ASP A 628 -46.66 -37.12 -14.00
C ASP A 628 -46.36 -36.63 -12.56
N GLY A 629 -45.58 -35.55 -12.40
CA GLY A 629 -45.19 -35.01 -11.08
C GLY A 629 -46.37 -34.63 -10.17
N VAL A 630 -47.54 -34.34 -10.77
CA VAL A 630 -48.79 -34.06 -10.05
C VAL A 630 -49.34 -35.28 -9.30
N TRP A 631 -49.14 -36.50 -9.83
CA TRP A 631 -49.56 -37.74 -9.16
C TRP A 631 -48.64 -38.06 -7.97
N TYR A 632 -47.32 -37.93 -8.15
CA TYR A 632 -46.35 -38.19 -7.08
C TYR A 632 -46.43 -37.20 -5.92
N THR A 633 -46.73 -35.93 -6.16
CA THR A 633 -46.92 -34.94 -5.08
C THR A 633 -48.18 -35.19 -4.26
N ARG A 634 -49.29 -35.63 -4.89
CA ARG A 634 -50.51 -36.07 -4.17
C ARG A 634 -50.23 -37.31 -3.30
N MET A 635 -49.45 -38.25 -3.80
CA MET A 635 -49.06 -39.46 -3.07
C MET A 635 -48.08 -39.16 -1.92
N LEU A 636 -47.13 -38.25 -2.12
CA LEU A 636 -46.19 -37.85 -1.07
C LEU A 636 -46.90 -37.10 0.07
N TRP A 637 -47.89 -36.27 -0.25
CA TRP A 637 -48.69 -35.55 0.75
C TRP A 637 -49.56 -36.51 1.58
N THR A 638 -50.16 -37.53 0.95
CA THR A 638 -50.89 -38.58 1.67
C THR A 638 -49.96 -39.42 2.54
N TRP A 639 -48.77 -39.76 2.06
CA TRP A 639 -47.75 -40.51 2.83
C TRP A 639 -47.22 -39.73 4.04
N ILE A 640 -46.91 -38.44 3.89
CA ILE A 640 -46.48 -37.58 5.01
C ILE A 640 -47.59 -37.43 6.07
N ARG A 641 -48.85 -37.31 5.62
CA ARG A 641 -50.01 -37.23 6.52
C ARG A 641 -50.24 -38.53 7.28
N MET A 642 -50.04 -39.69 6.63
CA MET A 642 -50.12 -41.02 7.24
C MET A 642 -49.01 -41.23 8.29
N LYS A 643 -47.77 -40.86 7.96
CA LYS A 643 -46.60 -41.05 8.86
C LYS A 643 -46.65 -40.17 10.10
N ARG A 644 -47.16 -38.93 10.00
CA ARG A 644 -47.39 -38.04 11.15
C ARG A 644 -48.54 -38.51 12.07
N ARG A 645 -49.54 -39.25 11.53
CA ARG A 645 -50.64 -39.83 12.33
C ARG A 645 -50.23 -41.09 13.09
N GLY A 646 -49.42 -41.97 12.50
CA GLY A 646 -48.93 -43.19 13.17
C GLY A 646 -48.00 -42.91 14.37
N MET A 647 -47.16 -41.88 14.27
CA MET A 647 -46.15 -41.57 15.31
C MET A 647 -46.77 -41.01 16.60
N LYS A 648 -47.94 -40.34 16.51
CA LYS A 648 -48.62 -39.72 17.66
C LYS A 648 -49.38 -40.74 18.55
N ARG A 649 -49.61 -41.97 18.06
CA ARG A 649 -50.43 -42.99 18.75
C ARG A 649 -49.66 -44.25 19.17
N SER A 650 -48.43 -44.44 18.69
CA SER A 650 -47.45 -45.41 19.24
C SER A 650 -47.27 -45.27 20.76
N ASN A 651 -47.47 -44.08 21.33
CA ASN A 651 -47.35 -43.83 22.76
C ASN A 651 -48.63 -44.13 23.58
N LEU A 652 -49.78 -44.36 22.93
CA LEU A 652 -51.09 -44.52 23.59
C LEU A 652 -51.60 -45.97 23.64
N LEU A 653 -50.93 -46.91 22.96
CA LEU A 653 -51.34 -48.32 22.83
C LEU A 653 -50.40 -49.31 23.55
N LYS A 654 -49.53 -48.83 24.46
CA LYS A 654 -48.60 -49.67 25.23
C LYS A 654 -49.26 -50.70 26.17
N ASN A 655 -50.57 -50.64 26.37
CA ASN A 655 -51.29 -51.46 27.35
C ASN A 655 -52.41 -52.36 26.76
N ALA A 656 -52.48 -52.57 25.45
CA ALA A 656 -53.49 -53.44 24.82
C ALA A 656 -52.85 -54.67 24.15
N SER A 657 -53.39 -55.87 24.40
CA SER A 657 -52.95 -57.14 23.82
C SER A 657 -53.92 -57.61 22.74
N PHE A 658 -53.42 -57.88 21.53
CA PHE A 658 -54.21 -58.42 20.42
C PHE A 658 -53.71 -59.83 20.04
N SER A 659 -54.61 -60.69 19.56
CA SER A 659 -54.29 -62.04 19.07
C SER A 659 -54.15 -62.09 17.54
N TYR A 660 -54.84 -61.19 16.84
CA TYR A 660 -54.82 -61.08 15.38
C TYR A 660 -54.36 -59.70 14.91
N HIS A 661 -53.67 -59.66 13.77
CA HIS A 661 -53.28 -58.41 13.12
C HIS A 661 -54.49 -57.69 12.51
N ALA A 662 -55.45 -58.44 11.96
CA ALA A 662 -56.73 -57.90 11.53
C ALA A 662 -57.87 -58.92 11.56
N PHE A 663 -59.08 -58.45 11.83
CA PHE A 663 -60.33 -59.16 11.56
C PHE A 663 -60.83 -58.76 10.18
N ILE A 664 -61.16 -59.73 9.33
CA ILE A 664 -61.68 -59.48 7.98
C ILE A 664 -63.18 -59.74 7.96
N SER A 665 -63.94 -58.73 7.55
CA SER A 665 -65.39 -58.80 7.35
C SER A 665 -65.70 -58.58 5.87
N TYR A 666 -66.34 -59.58 5.26
CA TYR A 666 -66.69 -59.62 3.84
C TYR A 666 -68.03 -60.34 3.64
N SER A 667 -68.60 -60.30 2.44
CA SER A 667 -69.82 -61.03 2.11
C SER A 667 -69.44 -62.41 1.57
N HIS A 668 -70.23 -63.43 1.85
CA HIS A 668 -70.01 -64.77 1.27
C HIS A 668 -69.99 -64.74 -0.28
N GLN A 669 -70.61 -63.74 -0.93
CA GLN A 669 -70.54 -63.60 -2.39
C GLN A 669 -69.19 -63.04 -2.90
N ASP A 670 -68.35 -62.52 -2.01
CA ASP A 670 -67.01 -61.97 -2.32
C ASP A 670 -65.87 -62.90 -1.83
N SER A 671 -66.20 -64.10 -1.33
CA SER A 671 -65.23 -65.05 -0.76
C SER A 671 -64.13 -65.42 -1.76
N ASP A 672 -64.49 -65.62 -3.04
CA ASP A 672 -63.54 -65.97 -4.11
C ASP A 672 -62.35 -65.00 -4.17
N TRP A 673 -62.59 -63.68 -4.03
CA TRP A 673 -61.50 -62.70 -4.04
C TRP A 673 -60.73 -62.68 -2.72
N VAL A 674 -61.42 -62.85 -1.59
CA VAL A 674 -60.78 -62.87 -0.27
C VAL A 674 -59.84 -64.05 -0.14
N ASP A 675 -60.29 -65.25 -0.49
CA ASP A 675 -59.53 -66.49 -0.36
C ASP A 675 -58.42 -66.62 -1.40
N SER A 676 -58.61 -66.11 -2.62
CA SER A 676 -57.60 -66.20 -3.68
C SER A 676 -56.57 -65.07 -3.69
N GLN A 677 -56.95 -63.86 -3.23
CA GLN A 677 -56.08 -62.68 -3.31
C GLN A 677 -55.70 -62.14 -1.93
N LEU A 678 -56.68 -61.83 -1.08
CA LEU A 678 -56.45 -61.10 0.17
C LEU A 678 -55.72 -61.95 1.21
N VAL A 679 -56.26 -63.13 1.54
CA VAL A 679 -55.72 -64.02 2.56
C VAL A 679 -54.32 -64.51 2.20
N PRO A 680 -54.05 -65.04 0.99
CA PRO A 680 -52.70 -65.48 0.63
C PRO A 680 -51.68 -64.33 0.62
N SER A 681 -52.09 -63.12 0.21
CA SER A 681 -51.21 -61.95 0.18
C SER A 681 -50.85 -61.42 1.56
N LEU A 682 -51.70 -61.64 2.57
CA LEU A 682 -51.48 -61.18 3.95
C LEU A 682 -50.86 -62.27 4.83
N GLU A 683 -51.44 -63.47 4.90
CA GLU A 683 -50.88 -64.59 5.69
C GLU A 683 -49.53 -65.05 5.12
N GLY A 684 -49.37 -65.06 3.79
CA GLY A 684 -48.08 -65.33 3.12
C GLY A 684 -46.99 -64.28 3.40
N ASN A 685 -47.33 -63.16 4.05
CA ASN A 685 -46.40 -62.13 4.51
C ASN A 685 -46.33 -62.03 6.05
N GLY A 686 -46.81 -63.05 6.78
CA GLY A 686 -46.65 -63.18 8.24
C GLY A 686 -47.73 -62.52 9.10
N PHE A 687 -48.84 -62.05 8.51
CA PHE A 687 -49.95 -61.47 9.27
C PHE A 687 -50.96 -62.55 9.71
N SER A 688 -51.33 -62.56 10.99
CA SER A 688 -52.44 -63.39 11.51
C SER A 688 -53.79 -62.71 11.33
N LEU A 689 -54.76 -63.41 10.76
CA LEU A 689 -56.09 -62.86 10.42
C LEU A 689 -57.20 -63.64 11.15
N CYS A 690 -58.18 -62.92 11.71
CA CYS A 690 -59.45 -63.50 12.22
C CYS A 690 -60.45 -63.49 11.05
N ILE A 691 -60.95 -64.65 10.66
CA ILE A 691 -61.88 -64.84 9.55
C ILE A 691 -63.12 -65.58 10.06
N HIS A 692 -64.30 -65.05 9.79
CA HIS A 692 -65.54 -65.57 10.39
C HIS A 692 -65.88 -67.01 9.99
N GLU A 693 -65.48 -67.49 8.81
CA GLU A 693 -65.72 -68.88 8.38
C GLU A 693 -64.78 -69.89 9.05
N ARG A 694 -63.63 -69.43 9.55
CA ARG A 694 -62.58 -70.27 10.14
C ARG A 694 -62.58 -70.22 11.66
N ASP A 695 -62.75 -69.04 12.22
CA ASP A 695 -62.39 -68.74 13.62
C ASP A 695 -63.62 -68.52 14.53
N PHE A 696 -64.85 -68.55 13.98
CA PHE A 696 -66.07 -68.46 14.79
C PHE A 696 -66.32 -69.76 15.54
N VAL A 697 -66.65 -69.64 16.83
CA VAL A 697 -66.94 -70.79 17.69
C VAL A 697 -68.39 -71.24 17.45
N PRO A 698 -68.64 -72.49 17.00
CA PRO A 698 -69.99 -72.98 16.81
C PRO A 698 -70.78 -73.03 18.14
N GLY A 699 -71.98 -72.45 18.16
CA GLY A 699 -72.87 -72.44 19.33
C GLY A 699 -72.98 -71.10 20.05
N GLU A 700 -72.07 -70.15 19.80
CA GLU A 700 -72.13 -68.76 20.29
C GLU A 700 -72.97 -67.88 19.35
N TRP A 701 -73.51 -66.76 19.86
CA TRP A 701 -74.24 -65.81 19.02
C TRP A 701 -73.29 -65.16 17.99
N ILE A 702 -73.76 -64.99 16.76
CA ILE A 702 -72.97 -64.39 15.66
C ILE A 702 -72.42 -63.01 16.04
N LEU A 703 -73.21 -62.21 16.79
CA LEU A 703 -72.77 -60.90 17.27
C LEU A 703 -71.62 -60.99 18.28
N ASP A 704 -71.63 -61.97 19.17
CA ASP A 704 -70.56 -62.16 20.17
C ASP A 704 -69.28 -62.68 19.51
N ASN A 705 -69.41 -63.56 18.52
CA ASN A 705 -68.29 -63.96 17.66
C ASN A 705 -67.66 -62.76 16.92
N ILE A 706 -68.47 -61.84 16.39
CA ILE A 706 -67.99 -60.60 15.79
C ILE A 706 -67.28 -59.72 16.82
N ILE A 707 -67.87 -59.52 18.01
CA ILE A 707 -67.27 -58.71 19.07
C ILE A 707 -65.90 -59.27 19.46
N ASN A 708 -65.81 -60.58 19.70
CA ASN A 708 -64.57 -61.25 20.08
C ASN A 708 -63.48 -61.14 19.00
N CYS A 709 -63.82 -61.33 17.72
CA CYS A 709 -62.84 -61.12 16.63
C CYS A 709 -62.42 -59.64 16.53
N VAL A 710 -63.33 -58.68 16.73
CA VAL A 710 -62.99 -57.24 16.68
C VAL A 710 -62.09 -56.82 17.85
N GLU A 711 -62.38 -57.28 19.07
CA GLU A 711 -61.56 -56.96 20.26
C GLU A 711 -60.20 -57.65 20.24
N SER A 712 -60.14 -58.89 19.73
CA SER A 712 -58.89 -59.64 19.61
C SER A 712 -58.03 -59.22 18.42
N SER A 713 -58.51 -58.30 17.57
CA SER A 713 -57.80 -57.85 16.37
C SER A 713 -57.32 -56.40 16.46
N TYR A 714 -56.10 -56.13 15.97
CA TYR A 714 -55.55 -54.77 15.97
C TYR A 714 -56.27 -53.82 15.00
N LYS A 715 -56.77 -54.35 13.87
CA LYS A 715 -57.61 -53.64 12.89
C LYS A 715 -58.83 -54.48 12.52
N THR A 716 -59.89 -53.82 12.09
CA THR A 716 -61.00 -54.45 11.40
C THR A 716 -61.01 -53.99 9.94
N LEU A 717 -60.81 -54.93 9.02
CA LEU A 717 -60.85 -54.71 7.58
C LEU A 717 -62.26 -55.04 7.06
N PHE A 718 -62.94 -54.06 6.48
CA PHE A 718 -64.19 -54.29 5.76
C PHE A 718 -63.94 -54.32 4.27
N VAL A 719 -64.24 -55.45 3.64
CA VAL A 719 -64.23 -55.60 2.19
C VAL A 719 -65.59 -55.16 1.68
N LEU A 720 -65.65 -53.94 1.15
CA LEU A 720 -66.88 -53.32 0.67
C LEU A 720 -67.10 -53.64 -0.81
N SER A 721 -68.23 -54.30 -1.06
CA SER A 721 -68.83 -54.53 -2.37
C SER A 721 -70.33 -54.16 -2.30
N LYS A 722 -71.02 -54.14 -3.44
CA LYS A 722 -72.49 -54.03 -3.45
C LYS A 722 -73.17 -55.18 -2.71
N HIS A 723 -72.54 -56.36 -2.65
CA HIS A 723 -73.07 -57.55 -1.97
C HIS A 723 -72.99 -57.40 -0.45
N PHE A 724 -71.86 -56.93 0.06
CA PHE A 724 -71.63 -56.68 1.49
C PHE A 724 -72.62 -55.67 2.09
N VAL A 725 -72.87 -54.57 1.37
CA VAL A 725 -73.81 -53.53 1.83
C VAL A 725 -75.25 -54.06 1.93
N LYS A 726 -75.66 -54.97 1.04
CA LYS A 726 -77.04 -55.49 1.00
C LYS A 726 -77.32 -56.55 2.06
N SER A 727 -76.33 -57.37 2.40
CA SER A 727 -76.51 -58.58 3.23
C SER A 727 -75.99 -58.41 4.65
N GLU A 728 -74.75 -57.95 4.81
CA GLU A 728 -74.02 -58.05 6.08
C GLU A 728 -74.00 -56.75 6.90
N TRP A 729 -74.08 -55.59 6.23
CA TRP A 729 -73.93 -54.29 6.90
C TRP A 729 -74.94 -54.05 8.03
N CYS A 730 -76.13 -54.66 7.96
CA CYS A 730 -77.17 -54.48 8.98
C CYS A 730 -76.73 -54.98 10.37
N ASN A 731 -75.96 -56.07 10.44
CA ASN A 731 -75.43 -56.61 11.70
C ASN A 731 -74.37 -55.67 12.30
N TYR A 732 -73.51 -55.10 11.44
CA TYR A 732 -72.46 -54.19 11.85
C TYR A 732 -72.96 -52.79 12.22
N GLU A 733 -74.03 -52.31 11.58
CA GLU A 733 -74.67 -51.04 11.95
C GLU A 733 -75.21 -51.08 13.38
N LEU A 734 -75.85 -52.19 13.78
CA LEU A 734 -76.32 -52.41 15.15
C LEU A 734 -75.14 -52.47 16.14
N PHE A 735 -74.08 -53.22 15.80
CA PHE A 735 -72.84 -53.28 16.57
C PHE A 735 -72.24 -51.88 16.79
N PHE A 736 -72.10 -51.08 15.72
CA PHE A 736 -71.55 -49.73 15.81
C PHE A 736 -72.46 -48.77 16.60
N ALA A 737 -73.78 -48.98 16.59
CA ALA A 737 -74.74 -48.17 17.34
C ALA A 737 -74.69 -48.44 18.86
N GLN A 738 -74.54 -49.71 19.27
CA GLN A 738 -74.49 -50.10 20.69
C GLN A 738 -73.10 -49.83 21.33
N HIS A 739 -72.02 -50.00 20.57
CA HIS A 739 -70.66 -49.89 21.12
C HIS A 739 -70.07 -48.48 20.89
N ARG A 740 -70.40 -47.53 21.79
CA ARG A 740 -69.95 -46.12 21.73
C ARG A 740 -68.43 -45.95 21.81
N SER A 741 -67.69 -46.84 22.49
CA SER A 741 -66.23 -46.78 22.68
C SER A 741 -65.45 -46.82 21.35
N ILE A 742 -65.90 -47.63 20.39
CA ILE A 742 -65.28 -47.76 19.05
C ILE A 742 -65.63 -46.57 18.15
N SER A 743 -66.73 -45.85 18.40
CA SER A 743 -67.09 -44.62 17.66
C SER A 743 -66.07 -43.48 17.84
N THR A 744 -65.29 -43.53 18.92
CA THR A 744 -64.19 -42.60 19.23
C THR A 744 -62.84 -43.06 18.67
N GLN A 745 -62.73 -44.29 18.18
CA GLN A 745 -61.50 -44.91 17.63
C GLN A 745 -61.57 -45.08 16.11
N ARG A 746 -61.72 -43.96 15.39
CA ARG A 746 -61.95 -43.92 13.92
C ARG A 746 -60.85 -44.54 13.04
N ASP A 747 -59.67 -44.86 13.59
CA ASP A 747 -58.53 -45.39 12.85
C ASP A 747 -58.37 -46.93 12.96
N SER A 748 -59.19 -47.66 13.73
CA SER A 748 -59.13 -49.14 13.78
C SER A 748 -59.82 -49.83 12.61
N ILE A 749 -60.65 -49.08 11.88
CA ILE A 749 -61.45 -49.57 10.76
C ILE A 749 -60.77 -49.20 9.45
N VAL A 750 -60.55 -50.17 8.58
CA VAL A 750 -60.02 -49.96 7.23
C VAL A 750 -61.04 -50.48 6.23
N PHE A 751 -61.46 -49.62 5.30
CA PHE A 751 -62.34 -50.00 4.21
C PHE A 751 -61.52 -50.34 2.97
N VAL A 752 -61.71 -51.53 2.42
CA VAL A 752 -61.19 -51.94 1.11
C VAL A 752 -62.36 -51.96 0.14
N LEU A 753 -62.31 -51.14 -0.89
CA LEU A 753 -63.39 -51.00 -1.87
C LEU A 753 -63.04 -51.83 -3.11
N LEU A 754 -63.78 -52.93 -3.35
CA LEU A 754 -63.56 -53.79 -4.51
C LEU A 754 -64.10 -53.17 -5.81
N GLU A 755 -65.18 -52.40 -5.68
CA GLU A 755 -65.83 -51.71 -6.78
C GLU A 755 -66.35 -50.36 -6.29
N PRO A 756 -66.38 -49.33 -7.14
CA PRO A 756 -66.94 -48.03 -6.77
C PRO A 756 -68.42 -48.16 -6.38
N ILE A 757 -68.74 -47.80 -5.14
CA ILE A 757 -70.12 -47.74 -4.63
C ILE A 757 -70.54 -46.26 -4.59
N PRO A 758 -71.45 -45.81 -5.47
CA PRO A 758 -71.97 -44.45 -5.42
C PRO A 758 -72.68 -44.21 -4.08
N ALA A 759 -72.40 -43.08 -3.42
CA ALA A 759 -72.99 -42.76 -2.12
C ALA A 759 -74.53 -42.74 -2.15
N ASP A 760 -75.13 -42.46 -3.30
CA ASP A 760 -76.58 -42.42 -3.53
C ASP A 760 -77.23 -43.80 -3.62
N SER A 761 -76.43 -44.85 -3.84
CA SER A 761 -76.91 -46.25 -3.93
C SER A 761 -77.08 -46.92 -2.55
N LEU A 762 -76.63 -46.26 -1.48
CA LEU A 762 -76.74 -46.75 -0.10
C LEU A 762 -78.13 -46.44 0.47
N PRO A 763 -78.83 -47.40 1.10
CA PRO A 763 -80.08 -47.14 1.80
C PRO A 763 -79.96 -45.97 2.80
N LYS A 764 -80.94 -45.06 2.82
CA LYS A 764 -80.94 -43.86 3.67
C LYS A 764 -80.73 -44.14 5.17
N LYS A 765 -81.04 -45.35 5.62
CA LYS A 765 -80.80 -45.81 7.01
C LYS A 765 -79.30 -45.89 7.37
N PHE A 766 -78.41 -46.16 6.41
CA PHE A 766 -76.97 -46.35 6.62
C PHE A 766 -76.17 -45.03 6.68
N LEU A 767 -76.63 -44.08 7.50
CA LEU A 767 -76.04 -42.73 7.63
C LEU A 767 -74.54 -42.77 8.00
N ARG A 768 -74.15 -43.72 8.85
CA ARG A 768 -72.78 -43.83 9.35
C ARG A 768 -71.81 -44.36 8.28
N LEU A 769 -72.25 -45.31 7.45
CA LEU A 769 -71.46 -45.78 6.31
C LEU A 769 -71.25 -44.65 5.29
N ARG A 770 -72.30 -43.88 5.00
CA ARG A 770 -72.22 -42.76 4.07
C ARG A 770 -71.24 -41.68 4.54
N SER A 771 -71.30 -41.33 5.83
CA SER A 771 -70.35 -40.39 6.44
C SER A 771 -68.89 -40.87 6.38
N LEU A 772 -68.65 -42.18 6.51
CA LEU A 772 -67.31 -42.77 6.43
C LEU A 772 -66.78 -42.83 4.99
N LEU A 773 -67.64 -43.10 4.01
CA LEU A 773 -67.27 -43.09 2.59
C LEU A 773 -67.05 -41.66 2.04
N GLU A 774 -67.83 -40.68 2.50
CA GLU A 774 -67.66 -39.24 2.16
C GLU A 774 -66.29 -38.70 2.63
N GLN A 775 -65.70 -39.27 3.68
CA GLN A 775 -64.39 -38.87 4.21
C GLN A 775 -63.19 -39.40 3.41
N GLN A 776 -63.42 -40.22 2.36
CA GLN A 776 -62.40 -40.78 1.47
C GLN A 776 -61.26 -41.54 2.20
N THR A 777 -61.60 -42.25 3.27
CA THR A 777 -60.65 -43.07 4.05
C THR A 777 -60.76 -44.56 3.70
N TYR A 778 -60.72 -44.89 2.41
CA TYR A 778 -60.76 -46.26 1.91
C TYR A 778 -59.59 -46.55 0.96
N LEU A 779 -59.20 -47.82 0.85
CA LEU A 779 -58.27 -48.32 -0.16
C LEU A 779 -59.07 -48.91 -1.31
N GLU A 780 -58.96 -48.31 -2.49
CA GLU A 780 -59.62 -48.80 -3.70
C GLU A 780 -58.77 -49.86 -4.39
N TRP A 781 -59.39 -50.97 -4.79
CA TRP A 781 -58.73 -52.04 -5.54
C TRP A 781 -58.53 -51.60 -7.01
N PRO A 782 -57.28 -51.41 -7.49
CA PRO A 782 -57.04 -50.91 -8.84
C PRO A 782 -57.07 -52.03 -9.89
N SER A 783 -57.65 -51.74 -11.06
CA SER A 783 -57.68 -52.66 -12.21
C SER A 783 -56.32 -52.85 -12.89
N ASP A 784 -55.36 -51.92 -12.69
CA ASP A 784 -54.03 -51.94 -13.31
C ASP A 784 -53.00 -52.68 -12.43
N GLN A 785 -52.37 -53.71 -12.98
CA GLN A 785 -51.43 -54.60 -12.29
C GLN A 785 -50.21 -53.86 -11.71
N ARG A 786 -49.75 -52.76 -12.32
CA ARG A 786 -48.65 -51.95 -11.76
C ARG A 786 -49.09 -51.16 -10.51
N LYS A 787 -50.36 -50.76 -10.47
CA LYS A 787 -50.93 -50.01 -9.33
C LYS A 787 -51.34 -50.93 -8.17
N GLN A 788 -51.59 -52.22 -8.44
CA GLN A 788 -51.85 -53.23 -7.41
C GLN A 788 -50.66 -53.39 -6.44
N GLN A 789 -49.41 -53.26 -6.92
CA GLN A 789 -48.24 -53.30 -6.03
C GLN A 789 -48.28 -52.20 -4.95
N VAL A 790 -48.77 -51.01 -5.32
CA VAL A 790 -48.90 -49.87 -4.43
C VAL A 790 -50.06 -50.05 -3.45
N PHE A 791 -51.17 -50.66 -3.90
CA PHE A 791 -52.28 -51.06 -3.03
C PHE A 791 -51.80 -52.01 -1.93
N TRP A 792 -51.10 -53.09 -2.31
CA TRP A 792 -50.58 -54.07 -1.37
C TRP A 792 -49.54 -53.49 -0.40
N ALA A 793 -48.63 -52.64 -0.89
CA ALA A 793 -47.66 -51.96 -0.03
C ALA A 793 -48.36 -51.05 0.99
N SER A 794 -49.43 -50.36 0.57
CA SER A 794 -50.21 -49.48 1.43
C SER A 794 -51.00 -50.27 2.48
N LEU A 795 -51.69 -51.35 2.09
CA LEU A 795 -52.43 -52.23 3.00
C LEU A 795 -51.51 -52.91 4.02
N LYS A 796 -50.37 -53.47 3.58
CA LYS A 796 -49.37 -54.08 4.47
C LYS A 796 -48.78 -53.05 5.44
N SER A 797 -48.55 -51.81 4.99
CA SER A 797 -48.04 -50.74 5.88
C SER A 797 -49.03 -50.36 6.99
N LEU A 798 -50.35 -50.47 6.74
CA LEU A 798 -51.38 -50.25 7.76
C LEU A 798 -51.36 -51.34 8.83
N LEU A 799 -51.02 -52.58 8.44
CA LEU A 799 -50.99 -53.74 9.33
C LEU A 799 -49.63 -53.92 10.04
N HIS A 800 -48.50 -53.56 9.42
CA HIS A 800 -47.17 -53.65 10.03
C HIS A 800 -46.97 -52.74 11.25
N MET A 801 -47.81 -51.73 11.48
CA MET A 801 -47.77 -51.00 12.75
C MET A 801 -48.21 -51.88 13.94
N ALA A 802 -48.99 -52.94 13.70
CA ALA A 802 -49.37 -53.94 14.70
C ALA A 802 -48.19 -54.83 15.09
N ASP A 803 -47.33 -55.16 14.13
CA ASP A 803 -46.18 -56.06 14.24
C ASP A 803 -45.26 -55.65 15.39
N LYS A 804 -44.98 -54.34 15.55
CA LYS A 804 -44.20 -53.83 16.69
C LYS A 804 -44.87 -54.02 18.07
N ALA A 805 -46.20 -54.09 18.13
CA ALA A 805 -46.94 -54.30 19.38
C ALA A 805 -47.11 -55.80 19.70
N VAL A 806 -47.27 -56.65 18.68
CA VAL A 806 -47.33 -58.11 18.82
C VAL A 806 -45.94 -58.68 19.14
N VAL A 807 -44.87 -58.21 18.48
CA VAL A 807 -43.47 -58.60 18.77
C VAL A 807 -43.07 -58.23 20.22
N LEU A 808 -43.62 -57.16 20.79
CA LEU A 808 -43.40 -56.78 22.19
C LEU A 808 -44.01 -57.80 23.17
N LYS A 809 -45.08 -58.50 22.78
CA LYS A 809 -45.69 -59.59 23.56
C LYS A 809 -44.83 -60.85 23.49
N ASP A 810 -44.38 -61.23 22.29
CA ASP A 810 -43.54 -62.42 22.13
C ASP A 810 -42.20 -62.25 22.85
N VAL A 811 -41.58 -61.08 22.76
CA VAL A 811 -40.35 -60.74 23.51
C VAL A 811 -40.59 -60.70 25.02
N ALA A 812 -41.74 -60.17 25.48
CA ALA A 812 -42.06 -60.17 26.91
C ALA A 812 -42.33 -61.59 27.46
N HIS A 813 -42.93 -62.47 26.65
CA HIS A 813 -43.18 -63.86 27.04
C HIS A 813 -41.87 -64.68 27.05
N ASP A 814 -41.00 -64.50 26.05
CA ASP A 814 -39.67 -65.13 25.99
C ASP A 814 -38.73 -64.65 27.11
N LEU A 815 -38.86 -63.38 27.54
CA LEU A 815 -38.12 -62.83 28.69
C LEU A 815 -38.67 -63.30 30.04
N LEU A 816 -39.97 -63.59 30.15
CA LEU A 816 -40.59 -64.11 31.37
C LEU A 816 -40.36 -65.61 31.56
N GLU A 817 -40.16 -66.39 30.49
CA GLU A 817 -39.81 -67.82 30.59
C GLU A 817 -38.31 -68.08 30.81
N ARG A 818 -37.43 -67.09 30.59
CA ARG A 818 -35.96 -67.24 30.72
C ARG A 818 -35.33 -66.68 32.00
N VAL A 819 -36.09 -66.23 32.99
CA VAL A 819 -35.56 -65.69 34.25
C VAL A 819 -36.09 -66.47 35.45
N PRO A 820 -35.46 -67.62 35.75
CA PRO A 820 -35.02 -67.86 37.11
C PRO A 820 -33.61 -68.45 37.09
N LEU A 821 -32.59 -67.61 37.27
CA LEU A 821 -31.20 -67.93 37.64
C LEU A 821 -30.38 -66.67 37.35
N LEU A 822 -30.42 -65.68 38.24
CA LEU A 822 -29.43 -64.60 38.43
C LEU A 822 -30.00 -63.57 39.43
N THR A 823 -30.46 -64.06 40.58
CA THR A 823 -30.61 -63.25 41.79
C THR A 823 -29.88 -63.97 42.90
N GLU A 824 -28.55 -63.96 42.82
CA GLU A 824 -27.66 -64.09 43.98
C GLU A 824 -26.29 -63.54 43.56
N GLN A 825 -25.72 -62.71 44.44
CA GLN A 825 -24.41 -62.04 44.34
C GLN A 825 -24.34 -60.72 43.57
N THR A 826 -25.05 -59.73 44.10
CA THR A 826 -24.40 -58.45 44.43
C THR A 826 -23.40 -58.69 45.57
N GLU A 827 -22.10 -58.57 45.31
CA GLU A 827 -21.12 -58.11 46.29
C GLU A 827 -19.82 -57.64 45.58
N GLN A 828 -19.41 -56.40 45.89
CA GLN A 828 -18.09 -55.78 45.66
C GLN A 828 -17.72 -55.32 44.24
N PHE A 829 -18.07 -54.08 43.88
CA PHE A 829 -17.20 -52.89 43.93
C PHE A 829 -17.94 -51.62 43.49
#